data_AF-A0A0M0JQB4-F1
#
_entry.id   AF-A0A0M0JQB4-F1
#
_cell.length_a   1.000
_cell.length_b   1.000
_cell.length_c   1.000
_cell.angle_alpha   90.00
_cell.angle_beta   90.00
_cell.angle_gamma   90.00
#
_symmetry.space_group_name_H-M   'P 1'
#
loop_
_entity.id
_entity.type
_entity.pdbx_description
1 polymer ?
#
loop_
_entity_poly.entity_id
_entity_poly.type
_entity_poly.pdbx_seq_one_letter_code
_entity_poly.pdbx_strand_id
1 'polypeptide(L)'
;MSGKSAARSSRLTDDQGGDRAFCEKSAAQHADDQARRVRQRVEGDRDGAWAGQQISALLECLSHLKEAVPKLDRDHIPDVQKALMELEVVKGQLNARAEVLAQSLQSTRSDFLRTLSEIIGPAPTDRNWKDEWTELTLDFFRIDQAKPDASEADILNNRFGKTDLQTLIEDKRRLIEQDLSDPELCWTEDESTIVQLLTRRRQPLARSLKLALQSRTKAVQFSASLHALCETLFTVADKQRKESKHVQACPSMFKHLYGEYSLEKQDSRWATINYPDQYGFRGLTSLSATEVNCGKGNFGFAGSRTDRELKQTDFGFGSGFAQQVTDAKGTRYVVQNSPVVEFISKVANSDGMHAPIFLGGEKRDGLPSVAVYPPNTLFRLREVIERSFTIDENGAVCPSGTPGSIEIQQTLYRVTATFISTTAIRSSGSDGGSDQVVTESKTVSQPMMLQYSDRTAFIDGLNSLLLSPSLTMEQEFSRQMSWTDRRGGVEHTLVGEWKYVNGEATRTLIAGIGERDVTHEGWLPADFLRNANELIRKRREEDKSLKDRLPESHAYLSLDEVLAIRLYSGPAFAPINIFLRQLGKLSGIFKTELARHAGITFIHTTKHIMAGIRKLSAIMMDHEMDGFLYRGVRGQLPHSFWSVDEQGKICATEIAFMSTSRDKKTPLEYMDAEGANVLWKLRIKPPSDGHFHCGADISLLSQFSEEQEVLFPPYTVLVLDRQVGSWNQEAVGGDSSTSVVAGEHRPSTSMAVCQTRTRQDAFSRIDVNGDGSLTTAEFLGHFDRDGNGKIDRAEFEAGLGLNDPITSMVEGASKTLVKYSTGKSDYGSPYIEILADPMFV
;
A
#
# COMPACT_ATOMS: atom_id res chain seq x y z
N MET A 1 -14.09 47.93 56.23
CA MET A 1 -14.43 48.22 57.64
C MET A 1 -14.59 46.88 58.36
N SER A 2 -13.86 46.70 59.49
CA SER A 2 -13.94 45.67 60.57
C SER A 2 -14.24 44.20 60.19
N GLY A 3 -13.53 43.16 60.61
CA GLY A 3 -12.59 42.95 61.71
C GLY A 3 -12.74 41.50 62.24
N LYS A 4 -11.63 40.84 62.59
CA LYS A 4 -11.36 39.85 63.69
C LYS A 4 -12.56 39.13 64.36
N SER A 5 -12.51 37.92 64.91
CA SER A 5 -11.55 36.83 65.16
C SER A 5 -12.27 35.84 66.11
N ALA A 6 -12.11 34.53 65.92
CA ALA A 6 -12.10 33.41 66.90
C ALA A 6 -13.21 33.24 67.99
N ALA A 7 -13.78 32.03 68.11
CA ALA A 7 -13.41 31.02 69.14
C ALA A 7 -14.53 29.97 69.46
N ARG A 8 -14.12 28.69 69.37
CA ARG A 8 -14.39 27.50 70.23
C ARG A 8 -15.81 27.08 70.69
N SER A 9 -16.17 25.86 70.24
CA SER A 9 -16.42 24.63 71.03
C SER A 9 -17.64 24.52 71.97
N SER A 10 -18.58 23.61 71.70
CA SER A 10 -18.66 22.26 72.34
C SER A 10 -20.06 21.60 72.28
N ARG A 11 -20.05 20.25 72.21
CA ARG A 11 -21.10 19.22 72.46
C ARG A 11 -22.10 18.94 71.33
N LEU A 12 -21.91 17.90 70.50
CA LEU A 12 -22.23 16.46 70.73
C LEU A 12 -23.69 16.19 71.12
N THR A 13 -24.49 15.72 70.15
CA THR A 13 -25.32 14.50 70.26
C THR A 13 -25.65 13.98 68.86
N ASP A 14 -25.08 12.81 68.53
CA ASP A 14 -25.60 11.69 67.74
C ASP A 14 -26.69 11.96 66.67
N ASP A 15 -26.25 12.02 65.41
CA ASP A 15 -27.01 11.46 64.29
C ASP A 15 -26.06 11.02 63.16
N GLN A 16 -25.29 9.94 63.38
CA GLN A 16 -24.34 9.39 62.40
C GLN A 16 -24.96 8.32 61.47
N GLY A 17 -26.28 8.10 61.52
CA GLY A 17 -26.97 7.13 60.67
C GLY A 17 -27.44 7.72 59.33
N GLY A 18 -27.93 8.96 59.34
CA GLY A 18 -28.54 9.60 58.16
C GLY A 18 -27.55 10.08 57.10
N ASP A 19 -26.43 10.67 57.52
CA ASP A 19 -25.47 11.31 56.60
C ASP A 19 -24.65 10.30 55.77
N ARG A 20 -24.40 9.10 56.30
CA ARG A 20 -23.59 8.09 55.61
C ARG A 20 -24.37 7.39 54.49
N ALA A 21 -25.63 7.03 54.75
CA ALA A 21 -26.53 6.44 53.75
C ALA A 21 -26.91 7.44 52.63
N PHE A 22 -27.02 8.74 52.97
CA PHE A 22 -27.27 9.80 51.98
C PHE A 22 -26.04 10.04 51.08
N CYS A 23 -24.83 9.98 51.65
CA CYS A 23 -23.58 10.14 50.91
C CYS A 23 -23.27 8.92 49.99
N GLU A 24 -23.65 7.71 50.39
CA GLU A 24 -23.46 6.48 49.60
C GLU A 24 -24.48 6.35 48.44
N LYS A 25 -25.77 6.66 48.67
CA LYS A 25 -26.78 6.76 47.58
C LYS A 25 -26.39 7.81 46.54
N SER A 26 -25.84 8.94 46.98
CA SER A 26 -25.34 9.99 46.08
C SER A 26 -24.16 9.53 45.22
N ALA A 27 -23.28 8.65 45.73
CA ALA A 27 -22.13 8.15 44.99
C ALA A 27 -22.54 7.15 43.89
N ALA A 28 -23.47 6.23 44.20
CA ALA A 28 -23.99 5.26 43.24
C ALA A 28 -24.81 5.94 42.12
N GLN A 29 -25.65 6.92 42.46
CA GLN A 29 -26.38 7.71 41.46
C GLN A 29 -25.45 8.58 40.61
N HIS A 30 -24.40 9.16 41.20
CA HIS A 30 -23.41 9.93 40.45
C HIS A 30 -22.64 9.05 39.46
N ALA A 31 -22.28 7.82 39.85
CA ALA A 31 -21.62 6.87 38.97
C ALA A 31 -22.51 6.42 37.81
N ASP A 32 -23.80 6.13 38.07
CA ASP A 32 -24.76 5.73 37.05
C ASP A 32 -25.06 6.87 36.04
N ASP A 33 -25.18 8.12 36.54
CA ASP A 33 -25.34 9.30 35.68
C ASP A 33 -24.10 9.60 34.82
N GLN A 34 -22.88 9.40 35.36
CA GLN A 34 -21.65 9.53 34.58
C GLN A 34 -21.55 8.43 33.51
N ALA A 35 -21.85 7.17 33.84
CA ALA A 35 -21.87 6.07 32.88
C ALA A 35 -22.87 6.32 31.74
N ARG A 36 -24.07 6.82 32.05
CA ARG A 36 -25.11 7.14 31.07
C ARG A 36 -24.73 8.32 30.15
N ARG A 37 -24.07 9.35 30.69
CA ARG A 37 -23.54 10.50 29.91
C ARG A 37 -22.41 10.10 28.97
N VAL A 38 -21.52 9.22 29.43
CA VAL A 38 -20.45 8.66 28.58
C VAL A 38 -21.08 7.87 27.43
N ARG A 39 -22.06 7.00 27.71
CA ARG A 39 -22.75 6.19 26.69
C ARG A 39 -23.40 7.04 25.59
N GLN A 40 -24.20 8.05 25.96
CA GLN A 40 -24.86 8.94 24.99
C GLN A 40 -23.89 9.73 24.12
N ARG A 41 -22.71 10.10 24.64
CA ARG A 41 -21.69 10.82 23.87
C ARG A 41 -20.86 9.91 22.96
N VAL A 42 -20.63 8.66 23.37
CA VAL A 42 -19.95 7.62 22.57
C VAL A 42 -20.78 7.18 21.36
N GLU A 43 -22.10 7.30 21.43
CA GLU A 43 -23.01 7.07 20.31
C GLU A 43 -23.04 8.26 19.31
N GLY A 44 -22.52 9.44 19.70
CA GLY A 44 -22.56 10.67 18.89
C GLY A 44 -21.25 11.09 18.20
N ASP A 45 -20.09 10.55 18.59
CA ASP A 45 -18.78 10.93 18.02
C ASP A 45 -18.41 10.05 16.80
N ARG A 46 -18.37 10.66 15.61
CA ARG A 46 -18.09 9.96 14.34
C ARG A 46 -16.62 9.99 13.94
N ASP A 47 -15.82 10.91 14.47
CA ASP A 47 -14.49 11.25 13.91
C ASP A 47 -13.33 10.92 14.85
N GLY A 48 -13.60 10.46 16.08
CA GLY A 48 -12.64 9.78 16.96
C GLY A 48 -11.48 10.64 17.50
N ALA A 49 -11.37 11.91 17.11
CA ALA A 49 -10.40 12.87 17.62
C ALA A 49 -10.45 13.08 19.16
N TRP A 50 -11.50 12.55 19.81
CA TRP A 50 -11.86 12.78 21.20
C TRP A 50 -11.60 11.58 22.15
N ALA A 51 -10.99 10.48 21.65
CA ALA A 51 -10.87 9.22 22.42
C ALA A 51 -9.85 9.25 23.58
N GLY A 52 -8.73 9.98 23.44
CA GLY A 52 -7.62 9.94 24.41
C GLY A 52 -7.91 10.63 25.75
N GLN A 53 -8.59 11.79 25.74
CA GLN A 53 -8.97 12.50 26.97
C GLN A 53 -10.06 11.76 27.77
N GLN A 54 -10.90 10.97 27.11
CA GLN A 54 -11.99 10.22 27.75
C GLN A 54 -11.52 8.95 28.47
N ILE A 55 -10.47 8.28 27.97
CA ILE A 55 -9.88 7.12 28.65
C ILE A 55 -9.36 7.52 30.03
N SER A 56 -8.73 8.68 30.16
CA SER A 56 -8.23 9.17 31.45
C SER A 56 -9.37 9.44 32.45
N ALA A 57 -10.44 10.11 32.01
CA ALA A 57 -11.61 10.36 32.86
C ALA A 57 -12.35 9.07 33.27
N LEU A 58 -12.40 8.08 32.37
CA LEU A 58 -13.02 6.77 32.65
C LEU A 58 -12.17 5.91 33.58
N LEU A 59 -10.84 5.96 33.45
CA LEU A 59 -9.90 5.33 34.39
C LEU A 59 -9.99 5.95 35.79
N GLU A 60 -10.15 7.26 35.87
CA GLU A 60 -10.36 7.98 37.14
C GLU A 60 -11.68 7.57 37.80
N CYS A 61 -12.77 7.47 37.03
CA CYS A 61 -14.06 6.96 37.52
C CYS A 61 -13.97 5.50 38.01
N LEU A 62 -13.28 4.62 37.25
CA LEU A 62 -13.06 3.23 37.65
C LEU A 62 -12.23 3.12 38.93
N SER A 63 -11.23 3.99 39.11
CA SER A 63 -10.42 4.06 40.32
C SER A 63 -11.27 4.44 41.53
N HIS A 64 -12.06 5.50 41.42
CA HIS A 64 -12.95 5.96 42.50
C HIS A 64 -14.00 4.92 42.88
N LEU A 65 -14.58 4.21 41.90
CA LEU A 65 -15.53 3.12 42.16
C LEU A 65 -14.87 1.94 42.87
N LYS A 66 -13.69 1.49 42.42
CA LYS A 66 -12.93 0.39 43.05
C LYS A 66 -12.54 0.72 44.49
N GLU A 67 -12.24 1.98 44.80
CA GLU A 67 -11.96 2.46 46.16
C GLU A 67 -13.22 2.58 47.05
N ALA A 68 -14.41 2.70 46.45
CA ALA A 68 -15.68 2.80 47.15
C ALA A 68 -16.28 1.44 47.53
N VAL A 69 -16.04 0.37 46.73
CA VAL A 69 -16.58 -0.99 46.97
C VAL A 69 -16.36 -1.50 48.40
N PRO A 70 -15.18 -1.36 49.03
CA PRO A 70 -14.95 -1.87 50.39
C PRO A 70 -15.70 -1.10 51.49
N LYS A 71 -16.27 0.08 51.16
CA LYS A 71 -16.88 1.02 52.10
C LYS A 71 -18.40 1.02 52.06
N LEU A 72 -19.02 0.26 51.15
CA LEU A 72 -20.46 0.22 50.90
C LEU A 72 -21.16 -0.86 51.75
N ASP A 73 -22.41 -0.58 52.12
CA ASP A 73 -23.28 -1.55 52.78
C ASP A 73 -23.63 -2.74 51.86
N ARG A 74 -23.86 -3.93 52.44
CA ARG A 74 -23.98 -5.21 51.71
C ARG A 74 -25.05 -5.21 50.62
N ASP A 75 -26.11 -4.42 50.80
CA ASP A 75 -27.27 -4.38 49.90
C ASP A 75 -27.00 -3.65 48.58
N HIS A 76 -25.99 -2.77 48.51
CA HIS A 76 -25.65 -1.99 47.30
C HIS A 76 -24.44 -2.52 46.53
N ILE A 77 -23.74 -3.52 47.08
CA ILE A 77 -22.59 -4.18 46.44
C ILE A 77 -22.97 -4.78 45.06
N PRO A 78 -24.12 -5.46 44.87
CA PRO A 78 -24.49 -6.04 43.57
C PRO A 78 -24.67 -5.00 42.46
N ASP A 79 -25.30 -3.86 42.77
CA ASP A 79 -25.55 -2.78 41.80
C ASP A 79 -24.24 -2.09 41.38
N VAL A 80 -23.34 -1.85 42.33
CA VAL A 80 -22.02 -1.28 42.04
C VAL A 80 -21.13 -2.26 41.29
N GLN A 81 -21.20 -3.57 41.58
CA GLN A 81 -20.51 -4.62 40.81
C GLN A 81 -21.02 -4.70 39.37
N LYS A 82 -22.33 -4.57 39.16
CA LYS A 82 -22.93 -4.51 37.82
C LYS A 82 -22.46 -3.28 37.05
N ALA A 83 -22.46 -2.10 37.66
CA ALA A 83 -21.96 -0.87 37.04
C ALA A 83 -20.46 -0.95 36.71
N LEU A 84 -19.65 -1.58 37.57
CA LEU A 84 -18.23 -1.87 37.32
C LEU A 84 -18.04 -2.78 36.10
N MET A 85 -18.82 -3.86 36.01
CA MET A 85 -18.76 -4.78 34.86
C MET A 85 -19.15 -4.07 33.56
N GLU A 86 -20.21 -3.27 33.56
CA GLU A 86 -20.63 -2.49 32.41
C GLU A 86 -19.59 -1.44 31.99
N LEU A 87 -18.96 -0.73 32.94
CA LEU A 87 -17.88 0.22 32.67
C LEU A 87 -16.60 -0.46 32.16
N GLU A 88 -16.27 -1.66 32.62
CA GLU A 88 -15.15 -2.44 32.09
C GLU A 88 -15.42 -2.90 30.65
N VAL A 89 -16.66 -3.25 30.30
CA VAL A 89 -17.08 -3.52 28.91
C VAL A 89 -16.95 -2.27 28.03
N VAL A 90 -17.44 -1.12 28.49
CA VAL A 90 -17.32 0.16 27.76
C VAL A 90 -15.86 0.57 27.59
N LYS A 91 -15.02 0.38 28.62
CA LYS A 91 -13.56 0.59 28.52
C LYS A 91 -12.94 -0.31 27.46
N GLY A 92 -13.31 -1.60 27.42
CA GLY A 92 -12.85 -2.53 26.38
C GLY A 92 -13.23 -2.06 24.99
N GLN A 93 -14.48 -1.59 24.79
CA GLN A 93 -14.97 -1.05 23.53
C GLN A 93 -14.26 0.25 23.12
N LEU A 94 -14.01 1.15 24.07
CA LEU A 94 -13.30 2.41 23.83
C LEU A 94 -11.82 2.19 23.53
N ASN A 95 -11.16 1.27 24.24
CA ASN A 95 -9.78 0.88 23.94
C ASN A 95 -9.69 0.25 22.55
N ALA A 96 -10.60 -0.67 22.21
CA ALA A 96 -10.66 -1.25 20.86
C ALA A 96 -10.90 -0.17 19.79
N ARG A 97 -11.79 0.80 20.03
CA ARG A 97 -12.01 1.94 19.13
C ARG A 97 -10.80 2.86 19.02
N ALA A 98 -10.15 3.18 20.13
CA ALA A 98 -8.95 4.03 20.16
C ALA A 98 -7.77 3.34 19.47
N GLU A 99 -7.64 2.03 19.64
CA GLU A 99 -6.65 1.19 18.97
C GLU A 99 -6.93 1.11 17.45
N VAL A 100 -8.18 0.89 17.04
CA VAL A 100 -8.61 0.99 15.64
C VAL A 100 -8.34 2.38 15.07
N LEU A 101 -8.56 3.44 15.84
CA LEU A 101 -8.31 4.82 15.41
C LEU A 101 -6.82 5.13 15.30
N ALA A 102 -6.01 4.67 16.27
CA ALA A 102 -4.55 4.79 16.24
C ALA A 102 -3.96 4.00 15.07
N GLN A 103 -4.48 2.80 14.80
CA GLN A 103 -4.12 2.00 13.63
C GLN A 103 -4.60 2.64 12.32
N SER A 104 -5.72 3.37 12.32
CA SER A 104 -6.19 4.14 11.15
C SER A 104 -5.36 5.39 10.86
N LEU A 105 -4.58 5.89 11.84
CA LEU A 105 -3.64 6.99 11.69
C LEU A 105 -2.26 6.53 11.18
N GLN A 106 -1.93 5.25 11.35
CA GLN A 106 -0.70 4.66 10.83
C GLN A 106 -0.85 4.41 9.32
N SER A 107 0.13 4.87 8.55
CA SER A 107 0.20 4.52 7.13
C SER A 107 0.59 3.05 7.00
N THR A 108 -0.10 2.35 6.10
CA THR A 108 0.21 0.95 5.79
C THR A 108 1.02 0.88 4.49
N ARG A 109 1.76 -0.20 4.30
CA ARG A 109 2.49 -0.43 3.04
C ARG A 109 1.57 -0.41 1.80
N SER A 110 0.30 -0.76 1.96
CA SER A 110 -0.71 -0.70 0.88
C SER A 110 -1.04 0.73 0.41
N ASP A 111 -0.81 1.77 1.22
CA ASP A 111 -1.12 3.15 0.84
C ASP A 111 -0.25 3.59 -0.36
N PHE A 112 0.99 3.10 -0.43
CA PHE A 112 1.91 3.38 -1.54
C PHE A 112 1.47 2.78 -2.88
N LEU A 113 0.69 1.70 -2.83
CA LEU A 113 0.30 0.99 -4.05
C LEU A 113 -0.68 1.79 -4.91
N ARG A 114 -1.35 2.78 -4.33
CA ARG A 114 -2.20 3.70 -5.08
C ARG A 114 -1.32 4.66 -5.84
N THR A 115 -1.48 4.72 -7.16
CA THR A 115 -0.83 5.78 -7.94
C THR A 115 -1.43 7.11 -7.53
N LEU A 116 -0.67 8.19 -7.77
CA LEU A 116 -1.20 9.51 -7.53
C LEU A 116 -2.45 9.77 -8.40
N SER A 117 -2.46 9.30 -9.66
CA SER A 117 -3.62 9.42 -10.56
C SER A 117 -4.88 8.75 -10.01
N GLU A 118 -4.77 7.60 -9.35
CA GLU A 118 -5.88 6.92 -8.67
C GLU A 118 -6.41 7.73 -7.47
N ILE A 119 -5.56 8.55 -6.85
CA ILE A 119 -5.93 9.39 -5.70
C ILE A 119 -6.57 10.71 -6.16
N ILE A 120 -6.00 11.37 -7.16
CA ILE A 120 -6.40 12.72 -7.57
C ILE A 120 -7.36 12.77 -8.76
N GLY A 121 -7.55 11.64 -9.44
CA GLY A 121 -8.34 11.57 -10.67
C GLY A 121 -7.62 12.18 -11.88
N PRO A 122 -8.31 12.29 -13.04
CA PRO A 122 -7.73 12.90 -14.24
C PRO A 122 -7.42 14.38 -14.03
N ALA A 123 -6.46 14.90 -14.81
CA ALA A 123 -6.14 16.32 -14.78
C ALA A 123 -7.35 17.15 -15.23
N PRO A 124 -7.68 18.25 -14.54
CA PRO A 124 -8.75 19.14 -14.96
C PRO A 124 -8.42 19.76 -16.31
N THR A 125 -9.40 19.81 -17.22
CA THR A 125 -9.26 20.40 -18.56
C THR A 125 -9.67 21.86 -18.61
N ASP A 126 -10.38 22.33 -17.58
CA ASP A 126 -10.97 23.67 -17.47
C ASP A 126 -10.09 24.68 -16.73
N ARG A 127 -9.05 24.22 -16.02
CA ARG A 127 -8.16 25.07 -15.21
C ARG A 127 -6.74 24.52 -15.11
N ASN A 128 -5.79 25.39 -14.78
CA ASN A 128 -4.39 25.04 -14.51
C ASN A 128 -3.96 25.46 -13.09
N TRP A 129 -2.74 25.11 -12.67
CA TRP A 129 -2.24 25.40 -11.32
C TRP A 129 -2.17 26.90 -10.97
N LYS A 130 -2.01 27.78 -11.97
CA LYS A 130 -1.97 29.24 -11.77
C LYS A 130 -3.34 29.77 -11.36
N ASP A 131 -4.41 29.16 -11.88
CA ASP A 131 -5.79 29.51 -11.54
C ASP A 131 -6.11 29.16 -10.07
N GLU A 132 -5.47 28.11 -9.55
CA GLU A 132 -5.63 27.64 -8.17
C GLU A 132 -4.72 28.38 -7.16
N TRP A 133 -3.74 29.17 -7.62
CA TRP A 133 -2.66 29.74 -6.79
C TRP A 133 -3.16 30.62 -5.63
N THR A 134 -4.14 31.48 -5.90
CA THR A 134 -4.70 32.41 -4.92
C THR A 134 -5.31 31.66 -3.74
N GLU A 135 -6.21 30.71 -4.03
CA GLU A 135 -6.89 29.91 -3.01
C GLU A 135 -5.89 29.00 -2.27
N LEU A 136 -4.94 28.40 -3.00
CA LEU A 136 -3.86 27.61 -2.42
C LEU A 136 -3.02 28.40 -1.40
N THR A 137 -2.73 29.66 -1.72
CA THR A 137 -1.98 30.56 -0.84
C THR A 137 -2.79 30.96 0.40
N LEU A 138 -4.09 31.24 0.24
CA LEU A 138 -4.98 31.51 1.37
C LEU A 138 -5.05 30.30 2.32
N ASP A 139 -5.20 29.08 1.80
CA ASP A 139 -5.25 27.88 2.63
C ASP A 139 -3.92 27.61 3.34
N PHE A 140 -2.78 27.91 2.71
CA PHE A 140 -1.46 27.83 3.36
C PHE A 140 -1.40 28.70 4.61
N PHE A 141 -1.78 29.97 4.53
CA PHE A 141 -1.74 30.87 5.69
C PHE A 141 -2.77 30.52 6.77
N ARG A 142 -3.92 29.95 6.38
CA ARG A 142 -4.90 29.43 7.34
C ARG A 142 -4.34 28.24 8.13
N ILE A 143 -3.58 27.35 7.47
CA ILE A 143 -2.95 26.18 8.10
C ILE A 143 -1.77 26.57 8.99
N ASP A 144 -0.92 27.49 8.55
CA ASP A 144 0.31 27.89 9.25
C ASP A 144 0.03 28.63 10.58
N GLN A 145 -1.22 29.04 10.84
CA GLN A 145 -1.67 29.75 12.05
C GLN A 145 -0.86 31.01 12.40
N ALA A 146 -0.01 31.52 11.49
CA ALA A 146 0.87 32.65 11.74
C ALA A 146 0.10 33.95 12.04
N LYS A 147 -1.18 34.04 11.60
CA LYS A 147 -2.11 35.13 11.90
C LYS A 147 -3.57 34.63 11.90
N PRO A 148 -4.09 34.08 13.02
CA PRO A 148 -5.45 33.53 13.07
C PRO A 148 -6.54 34.58 12.83
N ASP A 149 -6.24 35.87 13.07
CA ASP A 149 -7.18 37.00 12.94
C ASP A 149 -6.97 37.86 11.68
N ALA A 150 -6.07 37.47 10.76
CA ALA A 150 -5.83 38.23 9.54
C ALA A 150 -6.98 38.06 8.55
N SER A 151 -7.52 39.16 8.02
CA SER A 151 -8.50 39.10 6.93
C SER A 151 -7.85 38.56 5.66
N GLU A 152 -8.66 38.06 4.71
CA GLU A 152 -8.13 37.64 3.40
C GLU A 152 -7.35 38.79 2.74
N ALA A 153 -7.86 40.02 2.81
CA ALA A 153 -7.16 41.20 2.30
C ALA A 153 -5.80 41.44 2.98
N ASP A 154 -5.68 41.17 4.28
CA ASP A 154 -4.42 41.32 5.02
C ASP A 154 -3.40 40.25 4.62
N ILE A 155 -3.85 39.02 4.36
CA ILE A 155 -3.00 37.94 3.86
C ILE A 155 -2.47 38.33 2.47
N LEU A 156 -3.37 38.78 1.59
CA LEU A 156 -3.08 39.15 0.20
C LEU A 156 -2.17 40.39 0.07
N ASN A 157 -2.22 41.32 1.03
CA ASN A 157 -1.41 42.54 1.04
C ASN A 157 -0.08 42.42 1.82
N ASN A 158 0.14 41.33 2.57
CA ASN A 158 1.36 41.14 3.34
C ASN A 158 2.56 40.84 2.43
N ARG A 159 3.78 41.24 2.83
CA ARG A 159 5.03 41.00 2.07
C ARG A 159 5.27 39.52 1.73
N PHE A 160 4.69 38.61 2.52
CA PHE A 160 4.75 37.16 2.36
C PHE A 160 3.57 36.55 1.60
N GLY A 161 2.49 37.31 1.37
CA GLY A 161 1.24 36.85 0.74
C GLY A 161 0.84 37.64 -0.51
N LYS A 162 1.78 38.36 -1.14
CA LYS A 162 1.57 38.97 -2.46
C LYS A 162 0.98 37.91 -3.41
N THR A 163 -0.21 38.14 -3.93
CA THR A 163 -0.87 37.20 -4.86
C THR A 163 -0.46 37.34 -6.31
N ASP A 164 0.23 38.42 -6.67
CA ASP A 164 0.76 38.52 -8.01
C ASP A 164 1.84 37.45 -8.21
N LEU A 165 1.46 36.40 -8.93
CA LEU A 165 2.28 35.26 -9.26
C LEU A 165 3.58 35.71 -9.95
N GLN A 166 3.53 36.77 -10.76
CA GLN A 166 4.71 37.33 -11.43
C GLN A 166 5.73 37.89 -10.44
N THR A 167 5.27 38.68 -9.47
CA THR A 167 6.15 39.20 -8.41
C THR A 167 6.80 38.07 -7.60
N LEU A 168 6.09 36.98 -7.33
CA LEU A 168 6.63 35.80 -6.65
C LEU A 168 7.65 35.03 -7.50
N ILE A 169 7.39 34.88 -8.79
CA ILE A 169 8.36 34.31 -9.74
C ILE A 169 9.64 35.14 -9.70
N GLU A 170 9.52 36.47 -9.70
CA GLU A 170 10.67 37.37 -9.61
C GLU A 170 11.41 37.23 -8.27
N ASP A 171 10.69 37.16 -7.14
CA ASP A 171 11.26 36.91 -5.82
C ASP A 171 11.99 35.54 -5.74
N LYS A 172 11.66 34.59 -6.63
CA LYS A 172 12.27 33.25 -6.74
C LYS A 172 13.21 33.10 -7.92
N ARG A 173 13.40 34.13 -8.75
CA ARG A 173 14.23 34.09 -9.95
C ARG A 173 15.63 33.56 -9.67
N ARG A 174 16.23 33.98 -8.55
CA ARG A 174 17.55 33.48 -8.13
C ARG A 174 17.60 31.95 -7.98
N LEU A 175 16.57 31.32 -7.41
CA LEU A 175 16.54 29.86 -7.25
C LEU A 175 16.32 29.15 -8.59
N ILE A 176 15.47 29.74 -9.44
CA ILE A 176 15.21 29.24 -10.80
C ILE A 176 16.50 29.28 -11.63
N GLU A 177 17.22 30.40 -11.60
CA GLU A 177 18.52 30.54 -12.27
C GLU A 177 19.57 29.56 -11.73
N GLN A 178 19.52 29.22 -10.44
CA GLN A 178 20.40 28.19 -9.86
C GLN A 178 20.09 26.80 -10.41
N ASP A 179 18.82 26.44 -10.53
CA ASP A 179 18.39 25.16 -11.14
C ASP A 179 18.85 25.06 -12.61
N LEU A 180 18.75 26.17 -13.36
CA LEU A 180 19.13 26.26 -14.78
C LEU A 180 20.65 26.33 -15.01
N SER A 181 21.41 26.82 -14.03
CA SER A 181 22.87 27.02 -14.15
C SER A 181 23.66 25.71 -14.23
N ASP A 182 23.04 24.59 -13.83
CA ASP A 182 23.66 23.28 -13.82
C ASP A 182 23.01 22.36 -14.87
N PRO A 183 23.67 22.14 -16.02
CA PRO A 183 23.14 21.26 -17.07
C PRO A 183 22.90 19.82 -16.58
N GLU A 184 23.62 19.35 -15.55
CA GLU A 184 23.43 18.00 -15.01
C GLU A 184 22.14 17.83 -14.19
N LEU A 185 21.40 18.91 -13.92
CA LEU A 185 20.10 18.87 -13.23
C LEU A 185 18.90 18.78 -14.19
N CYS A 186 19.10 19.02 -15.48
CA CYS A 186 18.10 18.85 -16.54
C CYS A 186 16.78 19.64 -16.36
N TRP A 187 16.82 20.81 -15.70
CA TRP A 187 15.64 21.67 -15.51
C TRP A 187 15.34 22.55 -16.73
N THR A 188 14.06 22.74 -17.03
CA THR A 188 13.59 23.89 -17.82
C THR A 188 13.09 25.01 -16.90
N GLU A 189 12.96 26.23 -17.43
CA GLU A 189 12.49 27.39 -16.65
C GLU A 189 11.07 27.15 -16.12
N ASP A 190 10.18 26.59 -16.93
CA ASP A 190 8.81 26.25 -16.52
C ASP A 190 8.80 25.18 -15.43
N GLU A 191 9.60 24.11 -15.58
CA GLU A 191 9.68 23.01 -14.61
C GLU A 191 10.21 23.50 -13.25
N SER A 192 11.29 24.29 -13.27
CA SER A 192 11.86 24.89 -12.06
C SER A 192 10.85 25.85 -11.40
N THR A 193 10.17 26.68 -12.19
CA THR A 193 9.15 27.61 -11.68
C THR A 193 8.03 26.88 -10.93
N ILE A 194 7.49 25.81 -11.53
CA ILE A 194 6.43 25.00 -10.91
C ILE A 194 6.91 24.42 -9.58
N VAL A 195 8.07 23.78 -9.55
CA VAL A 195 8.59 23.09 -8.36
C VAL A 195 8.96 24.07 -7.26
N GLN A 196 9.64 25.17 -7.58
CA GLN A 196 10.07 26.17 -6.59
C GLN A 196 8.88 26.87 -5.93
N LEU A 197 7.76 27.02 -6.63
CA LEU A 197 6.54 27.62 -6.08
C LEU A 197 5.67 26.60 -5.33
N LEU A 198 5.29 25.49 -5.96
CA LEU A 198 4.33 24.55 -5.40
C LEU A 198 4.90 23.75 -4.21
N THR A 199 6.21 23.47 -4.17
CA THR A 199 6.85 22.80 -3.02
C THR A 199 6.80 23.67 -1.75
N ARG A 200 6.64 25.00 -1.88
CA ARG A 200 6.45 25.94 -0.76
C ARG A 200 4.98 26.06 -0.34
N ARG A 201 4.06 25.42 -1.08
CA ARG A 201 2.63 25.27 -0.76
C ARG A 201 2.26 23.81 -0.48
N ARG A 202 3.26 22.98 -0.13
CA ARG A 202 3.09 21.54 0.10
C ARG A 202 2.09 21.16 1.20
N GLN A 203 1.89 21.99 2.22
CA GLN A 203 0.94 21.70 3.33
C GLN A 203 -0.53 21.63 2.86
N PRO A 204 -1.11 22.65 2.20
CA PRO A 204 -2.43 22.54 1.58
C PRO A 204 -2.57 21.38 0.59
N LEU A 205 -1.54 21.15 -0.23
CA LEU A 205 -1.53 20.05 -1.21
C LEU A 205 -1.61 18.68 -0.52
N ALA A 206 -0.80 18.47 0.53
CA ALA A 206 -0.82 17.26 1.34
C ALA A 206 -2.16 17.07 2.07
N ARG A 207 -2.75 18.15 2.59
CA ARG A 207 -4.09 18.13 3.19
C ARG A 207 -5.16 17.72 2.18
N SER A 208 -5.11 18.23 0.96
CA SER A 208 -6.04 17.86 -0.10
C SER A 208 -5.93 16.37 -0.45
N LEU A 209 -4.71 15.85 -0.62
CA LEU A 209 -4.48 14.42 -0.83
C LEU A 209 -5.01 13.56 0.32
N LYS A 210 -4.86 14.02 1.57
CA LYS A 210 -5.37 13.32 2.75
C LYS A 210 -6.90 13.21 2.71
N LEU A 211 -7.59 14.29 2.36
CA LEU A 211 -9.05 14.31 2.23
C LEU A 211 -9.54 13.46 1.04
N ALA A 212 -8.80 13.42 -0.06
CA ALA A 212 -9.09 12.58 -1.21
C ALA A 212 -9.07 11.08 -0.82
N LEU A 213 -8.01 10.65 -0.12
CA LEU A 213 -7.87 9.28 0.37
C LEU A 213 -9.00 8.87 1.34
N GLN A 214 -9.48 9.80 2.17
CA GLN A 214 -10.55 9.54 3.14
C GLN A 214 -11.94 9.46 2.52
N SER A 215 -12.24 10.34 1.56
CA SER A 215 -13.62 10.54 1.09
C SER A 215 -14.03 9.64 -0.07
N ARG A 216 -13.08 9.07 -0.84
CA ARG A 216 -13.28 8.19 -2.03
C ARG A 216 -14.27 8.69 -3.11
N THR A 217 -14.93 9.83 -2.91
CA THR A 217 -16.10 10.31 -3.68
C THR A 217 -16.12 11.83 -3.86
N LYS A 218 -15.26 12.59 -3.16
CA LYS A 218 -15.18 14.04 -3.31
C LYS A 218 -14.10 14.42 -4.32
N ALA A 219 -14.39 15.46 -5.11
CA ALA A 219 -13.40 16.10 -5.97
C ALA A 219 -12.20 16.57 -5.14
N VAL A 220 -11.00 16.31 -5.63
CA VAL A 220 -9.75 16.70 -4.98
C VAL A 220 -9.56 18.21 -5.14
N GLN A 221 -9.36 18.91 -4.02
CA GLN A 221 -9.06 20.35 -4.03
C GLN A 221 -7.64 20.55 -4.58
N PHE A 222 -7.40 21.61 -5.35
CA PHE A 222 -6.09 21.89 -5.95
C PHE A 222 -5.56 20.78 -6.88
N SER A 223 -6.46 20.09 -7.58
CA SER A 223 -6.08 18.98 -8.47
C SER A 223 -5.15 19.41 -9.60
N ALA A 224 -5.31 20.62 -10.15
CA ALA A 224 -4.43 21.12 -11.21
C ALA A 224 -3.00 21.35 -10.68
N SER A 225 -2.89 21.89 -9.47
CA SER A 225 -1.61 22.10 -8.79
C SER A 225 -0.91 20.79 -8.43
N LEU A 226 -1.66 19.78 -7.97
CA LEU A 226 -1.12 18.45 -7.68
C LEU A 226 -0.60 17.76 -8.94
N HIS A 227 -1.36 17.80 -10.04
CA HIS A 227 -0.93 17.28 -11.34
C HIS A 227 0.33 18.00 -11.84
N ALA A 228 0.32 19.34 -11.85
CA ALA A 228 1.48 20.12 -12.29
C ALA A 228 2.74 19.78 -11.48
N LEU A 229 2.67 19.79 -10.15
CA LEU A 229 3.82 19.47 -9.29
C LEU A 229 4.34 18.06 -9.56
N CYS A 230 3.47 17.07 -9.61
CA CYS A 230 3.90 15.67 -9.65
C CYS A 230 4.36 15.27 -11.05
N GLU A 231 3.66 15.67 -12.11
CA GLU A 231 4.12 15.42 -13.49
C GLU A 231 5.48 16.09 -13.76
N THR A 232 5.70 17.31 -13.26
CA THR A 232 7.01 17.98 -13.36
C THR A 232 8.08 17.21 -12.59
N LEU A 233 7.85 16.84 -11.33
CA LEU A 233 8.83 16.09 -10.55
C LEU A 233 9.15 14.72 -11.17
N PHE A 234 8.15 13.98 -11.66
CA PHE A 234 8.37 12.69 -12.32
C PHE A 234 9.13 12.83 -13.63
N THR A 235 8.80 13.85 -14.44
CA THR A 235 9.50 14.14 -15.69
C THR A 235 10.98 14.45 -15.43
N VAL A 236 11.27 15.32 -14.45
CA VAL A 236 12.66 15.69 -14.13
C VAL A 236 13.40 14.55 -13.47
N ALA A 237 12.74 13.74 -12.62
CA ALA A 237 13.32 12.52 -12.06
C ALA A 237 13.81 11.56 -13.16
N ASP A 238 13.01 11.37 -14.22
CA ASP A 238 13.39 10.52 -15.36
C ASP A 238 14.54 11.10 -16.18
N LYS A 239 14.59 12.42 -16.36
CA LYS A 239 15.74 13.10 -17.01
C LYS A 239 17.01 12.93 -16.19
N GLN A 240 16.97 13.30 -14.91
CA GLN A 240 18.12 13.20 -14.01
C GLN A 240 18.60 11.75 -13.86
N ARG A 241 17.70 10.77 -13.83
CA ARG A 241 18.08 9.35 -13.83
C ARG A 241 18.95 8.96 -15.02
N LYS A 242 18.59 9.43 -16.21
CA LYS A 242 19.24 9.06 -17.48
C LYS A 242 20.56 9.82 -17.67
N GLU A 243 20.60 11.07 -17.25
CA GLU A 243 21.63 12.03 -17.66
C GLU A 243 22.51 12.55 -16.51
N SER A 244 22.03 12.52 -15.27
CA SER A 244 22.71 13.13 -14.12
C SER A 244 23.66 12.15 -13.41
N LYS A 245 24.92 12.57 -13.24
CA LYS A 245 25.89 11.85 -12.41
C LYS A 245 25.54 11.93 -10.92
N HIS A 246 24.78 12.94 -10.50
CA HIS A 246 24.37 13.10 -9.10
C HIS A 246 23.46 11.98 -8.63
N VAL A 247 22.54 11.53 -9.51
CA VAL A 247 21.69 10.37 -9.24
C VAL A 247 22.52 9.09 -9.15
N GLN A 248 23.57 8.96 -9.97
CA GLN A 248 24.48 7.81 -9.90
C GLN A 248 25.33 7.81 -8.62
N ALA A 249 25.71 8.98 -8.12
CA ALA A 249 26.49 9.14 -6.90
C ALA A 249 25.70 8.81 -5.61
N CYS A 250 24.37 8.89 -5.65
CA CYS A 250 23.47 8.54 -4.53
C CYS A 250 23.88 9.16 -3.17
N PRO A 251 24.07 10.49 -3.07
CA PRO A 251 24.45 11.11 -1.80
C PRO A 251 23.39 10.90 -0.70
N SER A 252 23.86 10.79 0.55
CA SER A 252 23.01 10.77 1.72
C SER A 252 22.40 12.16 1.95
N MET A 253 21.07 12.21 2.08
CA MET A 253 20.33 13.44 2.34
C MET A 253 19.74 13.41 3.74
N PHE A 254 19.53 14.57 4.36
CA PHE A 254 19.10 14.65 5.75
C PHE A 254 17.95 15.63 5.98
N LYS A 255 17.16 15.36 7.02
CA LYS A 255 16.15 16.28 7.55
C LYS A 255 15.83 15.96 9.02
N HIS A 256 15.43 16.95 9.81
CA HIS A 256 14.95 16.74 11.17
C HIS A 256 13.47 16.34 11.21
N LEU A 257 13.12 15.46 12.16
CA LEU A 257 11.79 14.88 12.27
C LEU A 257 10.73 15.82 12.87
N TYR A 258 11.06 16.54 13.94
CA TYR A 258 10.17 17.42 14.71
C TYR A 258 10.74 18.85 14.83
N GLY A 259 9.87 19.84 15.02
CA GLY A 259 10.24 21.25 15.15
C GLY A 259 9.87 22.08 13.92
N GLU A 260 10.46 23.27 13.80
CA GLU A 260 10.15 24.22 12.73
C GLU A 260 10.64 23.71 11.38
N TYR A 261 9.78 23.77 10.34
CA TYR A 261 10.06 23.22 9.01
C TYR A 261 10.43 21.71 8.97
N SER A 262 10.07 20.97 10.01
CA SER A 262 10.34 19.53 10.16
C SER A 262 9.47 18.66 9.24
N LEU A 263 9.78 17.36 9.19
CA LEU A 263 8.99 16.39 8.44
C LEU A 263 7.56 16.24 8.99
N GLU A 264 7.39 16.17 10.31
CA GLU A 264 6.08 16.05 10.97
C GLU A 264 5.15 17.24 10.69
N LYS A 265 5.70 18.46 10.67
CA LYS A 265 4.92 19.66 10.30
C LYS A 265 4.47 19.68 8.85
N GLN A 266 5.18 18.97 7.96
CA GLN A 266 4.83 18.87 6.55
C GLN A 266 3.80 17.78 6.30
N ASP A 267 3.98 16.63 6.94
CA ASP A 267 3.01 15.55 6.97
C ASP A 267 3.02 14.89 8.35
N SER A 268 1.91 15.02 9.07
CA SER A 268 1.70 14.46 10.42
C SER A 268 2.02 12.96 10.53
N ARG A 269 1.99 12.19 9.42
CA ARG A 269 2.33 10.76 9.40
C ARG A 269 3.79 10.50 9.77
N TRP A 270 4.69 11.46 9.59
CA TRP A 270 6.09 11.31 10.01
C TRP A 270 6.24 11.02 11.50
N ALA A 271 5.28 11.43 12.34
CA ALA A 271 5.27 11.08 13.76
C ALA A 271 5.22 9.56 14.00
N THR A 272 4.71 8.77 13.04
CA THR A 272 4.56 7.32 13.18
C THR A 272 5.73 6.51 12.62
N ILE A 273 6.74 7.14 12.00
CA ILE A 273 7.81 6.43 11.24
C ILE A 273 8.54 5.34 12.05
N ASN A 274 8.68 5.54 13.36
CA ASN A 274 9.38 4.63 14.25
C ASN A 274 8.50 3.50 14.80
N TYR A 275 7.18 3.63 14.70
CA TYR A 275 6.22 2.71 15.27
C TYR A 275 5.75 1.71 14.21
N PRO A 276 5.89 0.39 14.44
CA PRO A 276 5.35 -0.57 13.51
C PRO A 276 3.81 -0.47 13.45
N ASP A 277 3.27 -0.70 12.26
CA ASP A 277 1.85 -0.98 12.10
C ASP A 277 1.49 -2.35 12.71
N GLN A 278 0.21 -2.71 12.69
CA GLN A 278 -0.30 -4.01 13.17
C GLN A 278 0.35 -5.25 12.51
N TYR A 279 1.10 -5.06 11.42
CA TYR A 279 1.77 -6.11 10.67
C TYR A 279 3.30 -6.03 10.79
N GLY A 280 3.82 -5.13 11.62
CA GLY A 280 5.25 -4.95 11.84
C GLY A 280 5.94 -4.02 10.83
N PHE A 281 5.21 -3.41 9.89
CA PHE A 281 5.81 -2.48 8.93
C PHE A 281 6.12 -1.13 9.59
N ARG A 282 7.38 -0.66 9.44
CA ARG A 282 7.83 0.66 9.92
C ARG A 282 8.10 1.57 8.72
N GLY A 283 7.13 2.41 8.40
CA GLY A 283 7.21 3.28 7.23
C GLY A 283 5.96 4.14 7.07
N LEU A 284 5.97 4.99 6.05
CA LEU A 284 4.82 5.80 5.65
C LEU A 284 4.85 6.18 4.18
N THR A 285 3.68 6.36 3.58
CA THR A 285 3.53 7.05 2.30
C THR A 285 3.27 8.53 2.55
N SER A 286 4.25 9.37 2.21
CA SER A 286 4.18 10.82 2.42
C SER A 286 3.23 11.46 1.41
N LEU A 287 2.30 12.28 1.87
CA LEU A 287 1.41 13.07 1.01
C LEU A 287 2.00 14.43 0.65
N SER A 288 3.08 14.82 1.33
CA SER A 288 3.80 16.05 1.03
C SER A 288 5.03 15.75 0.16
N ALA A 289 5.33 16.67 -0.75
CA ALA A 289 6.67 16.77 -1.30
C ALA A 289 7.66 16.94 -0.14
N THR A 290 8.72 16.13 -0.11
CA THR A 290 9.64 16.03 1.04
C THR A 290 10.98 16.63 0.65
N GLU A 291 11.24 17.85 1.15
CA GLU A 291 12.49 18.60 0.91
C GLU A 291 13.58 18.15 1.88
N VAL A 292 14.72 17.72 1.33
CA VAL A 292 15.85 17.14 2.06
C VAL A 292 17.14 17.87 1.70
N ASN A 293 18.12 17.88 2.62
CA ASN A 293 19.34 18.67 2.45
C ASN A 293 20.57 17.99 3.08
N CYS A 294 21.73 18.08 2.44
CA CYS A 294 23.02 17.56 2.93
C CYS A 294 24.13 18.63 3.05
N GLY A 295 23.77 19.91 3.03
CA GLY A 295 24.66 21.06 3.12
C GLY A 295 25.44 21.08 4.43
N LYS A 296 26.74 21.40 4.35
CA LYS A 296 27.68 21.41 5.49
C LYS A 296 27.21 22.30 6.63
N GLY A 297 26.49 23.39 6.34
CA GLY A 297 25.89 24.28 7.36
C GLY A 297 24.77 23.68 8.20
N ASN A 298 24.22 22.53 7.80
CA ASN A 298 23.16 21.85 8.54
C ASN A 298 23.70 20.92 9.64
N PHE A 299 25.00 20.68 9.74
CA PHE A 299 25.58 19.97 10.88
C PHE A 299 26.57 20.91 11.53
N GLY A 300 26.25 21.38 12.74
CA GLY A 300 26.76 22.63 13.29
C GLY A 300 28.27 22.89 13.14
N PHE A 301 28.60 24.02 12.52
CA PHE A 301 29.43 25.05 13.14
C PHE A 301 28.57 26.31 13.26
N ALA A 302 28.11 26.62 14.47
CA ALA A 302 27.43 27.88 14.76
C ALA A 302 28.47 29.02 14.77
N GLY A 303 28.80 29.52 13.59
CA GLY A 303 29.53 30.77 13.40
C GLY A 303 28.83 31.54 12.31
N SER A 304 27.93 32.46 12.67
CA SER A 304 27.43 33.43 11.71
C SER A 304 28.62 34.19 11.14
N ARG A 305 28.62 34.39 9.83
CA ARG A 305 29.38 35.45 9.17
C ARG A 305 29.06 36.80 9.82
N THR A 306 29.82 37.15 10.85
CA THR A 306 30.26 38.50 11.18
C THR A 306 31.67 38.35 11.73
N ASP A 307 32.63 38.94 11.02
CA ASP A 307 34.04 38.94 11.34
C ASP A 307 34.34 39.32 12.79
N ARG A 308 35.46 38.74 13.26
CA ARG A 308 36.25 38.98 14.48
C ARG A 308 35.87 38.23 15.75
N GLU A 309 36.79 37.33 16.09
CA GLU A 309 37.12 36.86 17.43
C GLU A 309 36.17 35.83 18.06
N LEU A 310 36.30 34.58 17.63
CA LEU A 310 36.06 33.45 18.52
C LEU A 310 37.31 32.57 18.54
N LYS A 311 38.10 32.75 19.61
CA LYS A 311 39.21 31.88 19.95
C LYS A 311 38.68 30.49 20.22
N GLN A 312 39.44 29.52 19.72
CA GLN A 312 39.27 28.08 19.81
C GLN A 312 39.48 27.57 21.24
N THR A 313 38.77 28.10 22.24
CA THR A 313 38.82 27.61 23.62
C THR A 313 37.54 28.06 24.31
N ASP A 314 36.83 27.12 24.93
CA ASP A 314 35.75 27.30 25.91
C ASP A 314 34.32 26.91 25.43
N PHE A 315 33.94 25.72 25.89
CA PHE A 315 32.60 25.16 26.07
C PHE A 315 31.88 24.48 24.89
N GLY A 316 31.64 23.18 25.10
CA GLY A 316 30.71 22.37 24.33
C GLY A 316 29.28 22.89 24.40
N PHE A 317 28.72 23.20 23.24
CA PHE A 317 27.29 23.32 23.00
C PHE A 317 26.98 22.86 21.57
N GLY A 318 26.46 21.63 21.47
CA GLY A 318 25.47 21.16 20.48
C GLY A 318 25.96 20.81 19.06
N SER A 319 26.59 19.66 18.87
CA SER A 319 26.64 19.01 17.55
C SER A 319 25.25 18.45 17.20
N GLY A 320 24.65 18.93 16.12
CA GLY A 320 23.26 18.59 15.76
C GLY A 320 22.86 19.10 14.39
N PHE A 321 21.74 18.58 13.87
CA PHE A 321 21.13 19.04 12.63
C PHE A 321 20.52 20.44 12.83
N ALA A 322 21.09 21.44 12.16
CA ALA A 322 20.66 22.82 12.16
C ALA A 322 19.74 23.13 10.99
N GLN A 323 18.60 23.75 11.28
CA GLN A 323 17.66 24.25 10.29
C GLN A 323 17.77 25.77 10.23
N GLN A 324 17.76 26.31 9.01
CA GLN A 324 17.63 27.75 8.80
C GLN A 324 16.21 28.18 9.18
N VAL A 325 16.10 29.10 10.15
CA VAL A 325 14.85 29.68 10.63
C VAL A 325 14.91 31.18 10.35
N THR A 326 13.84 31.73 9.75
CA THR A 326 13.71 33.17 9.52
C THR A 326 12.60 33.70 10.40
N ASP A 327 12.94 34.60 11.32
CA ASP A 327 12.00 35.28 12.21
C ASP A 327 12.13 36.81 12.06
N ALA A 328 11.38 37.58 12.85
CA ALA A 328 11.42 39.05 12.81
C ALA A 328 12.81 39.64 13.11
N LYS A 329 13.71 38.86 13.71
CA LYS A 329 15.09 39.26 14.06
C LYS A 329 16.10 38.86 12.98
N GLY A 330 15.66 38.24 11.90
CA GLY A 330 16.49 37.84 10.75
C GLY A 330 16.56 36.32 10.55
N THR A 331 17.48 35.90 9.68
CA THR A 331 17.67 34.49 9.34
C THR A 331 18.86 33.93 10.14
N ARG A 332 18.62 32.84 10.88
CA ARG A 332 19.63 32.16 11.70
C ARG A 332 19.53 30.64 11.57
N TYR A 333 20.65 29.94 11.73
CA TYR A 333 20.67 28.48 11.82
C TYR A 333 20.44 28.06 13.27
N VAL A 334 19.46 27.20 13.50
CA VAL A 334 19.06 26.73 14.83
C VAL A 334 19.14 25.21 14.85
N VAL A 335 19.99 24.67 15.73
CA VAL A 335 20.05 23.22 16.00
C VAL A 335 18.69 22.75 16.52
N GLN A 336 18.11 21.76 15.85
CA GLN A 336 16.79 21.25 16.16
C GLN A 336 16.92 20.12 17.18
N ASN A 337 16.25 20.21 18.33
CA ASN A 337 16.24 19.11 19.31
C ASN A 337 15.26 18.02 18.87
N SER A 338 15.66 17.25 17.87
CA SER A 338 14.84 16.24 17.19
C SER A 338 15.71 15.11 16.66
N PRO A 339 15.21 13.87 16.52
CA PRO A 339 15.84 12.88 15.66
C PRO A 339 16.12 13.44 14.26
N VAL A 340 17.24 13.01 13.69
CA VAL A 340 17.66 13.27 12.31
C VAL A 340 17.24 12.09 11.47
N VAL A 341 16.71 12.34 10.28
CA VAL A 341 16.35 11.34 9.29
C VAL A 341 17.37 11.39 8.16
N GLU A 342 18.08 10.29 7.93
CA GLU A 342 18.92 10.06 6.74
C GLU A 342 18.08 9.34 5.67
N PHE A 343 18.11 9.86 4.46
CA PHE A 343 17.47 9.26 3.30
C PHE A 343 18.50 8.49 2.47
N ILE A 344 18.38 7.16 2.47
CA ILE A 344 19.25 6.24 1.73
C ILE A 344 18.82 6.23 0.26
N SER A 345 19.52 7.01 -0.54
CA SER A 345 19.35 7.06 -2.01
C SER A 345 19.95 5.80 -2.66
N LYS A 346 19.30 5.31 -3.72
CA LYS A 346 19.79 4.21 -4.56
C LYS A 346 19.44 4.46 -6.03
N VAL A 347 20.13 3.76 -6.92
CA VAL A 347 19.77 3.73 -8.34
C VAL A 347 18.40 3.06 -8.49
N ALA A 348 17.58 3.58 -9.39
CA ALA A 348 16.27 3.05 -9.70
C ALA A 348 16.31 1.59 -10.16
N ASN A 349 15.31 0.80 -9.76
CA ASN A 349 15.20 -0.62 -10.07
C ASN A 349 13.78 -0.98 -10.59
N SER A 350 13.38 -2.26 -10.50
CA SER A 350 12.04 -2.72 -10.89
C SER A 350 10.90 -2.17 -10.03
N ASP A 351 11.20 -1.76 -8.79
CA ASP A 351 10.23 -1.35 -7.78
C ASP A 351 9.96 0.16 -7.84
N GLY A 352 10.86 0.92 -8.46
CA GLY A 352 10.67 2.35 -8.73
C GLY A 352 11.96 3.16 -8.68
N MET A 353 11.79 4.44 -8.40
CA MET A 353 12.83 5.44 -8.22
C MET A 353 13.12 5.60 -6.72
N HIS A 354 14.41 5.67 -6.35
CA HIS A 354 14.84 5.78 -4.95
C HIS A 354 15.67 7.03 -4.64
N ALA A 355 16.24 7.66 -5.66
CA ALA A 355 16.98 8.91 -5.53
C ALA A 355 16.02 10.12 -5.56
N PRO A 356 16.29 11.18 -4.79
CA PRO A 356 15.49 12.39 -4.84
C PRO A 356 15.77 13.17 -6.14
N ILE A 357 14.90 14.12 -6.45
CA ILE A 357 15.11 15.07 -7.54
C ILE A 357 15.98 16.21 -7.01
N PHE A 358 17.16 16.40 -7.59
CA PHE A 358 18.11 17.42 -7.15
C PHE A 358 17.71 18.81 -7.63
N LEU A 359 17.84 19.78 -6.73
CA LEU A 359 17.62 21.20 -6.99
C LEU A 359 18.98 21.92 -7.05
N GLY A 360 19.01 23.03 -7.76
CA GLY A 360 20.12 23.96 -7.80
C GLY A 360 20.36 24.62 -6.45
N GLY A 361 21.60 25.03 -6.22
CA GLY A 361 22.01 25.64 -4.95
C GLY A 361 23.49 25.46 -4.66
N GLU A 362 23.86 25.58 -3.39
CA GLU A 362 25.24 25.30 -2.98
C GLU A 362 25.60 23.86 -3.31
N LYS A 363 26.73 23.67 -3.98
CA LYS A 363 27.29 22.35 -4.27
C LYS A 363 28.24 21.93 -3.16
N ARG A 364 28.18 20.66 -2.78
CA ARG A 364 29.10 20.00 -1.86
C ARG A 364 29.94 19.02 -2.67
N ASP A 365 31.23 19.31 -2.83
CA ASP A 365 32.17 18.42 -3.54
C ASP A 365 31.68 18.06 -4.95
N GLY A 366 31.03 19.04 -5.62
CA GLY A 366 30.43 18.89 -6.95
C GLY A 366 29.00 18.36 -6.97
N LEU A 367 28.44 17.90 -5.84
CA LEU A 367 27.07 17.38 -5.73
C LEU A 367 26.07 18.43 -5.22
N PRO A 368 24.80 18.43 -5.68
CA PRO A 368 23.78 19.34 -5.17
C PRO A 368 23.45 19.07 -3.70
N SER A 369 23.28 20.13 -2.91
CA SER A 369 23.00 19.99 -1.47
C SER A 369 21.52 19.92 -1.11
N VAL A 370 20.62 20.24 -2.04
CA VAL A 370 19.17 20.26 -1.81
C VAL A 370 18.48 19.36 -2.82
N ALA A 371 17.49 18.59 -2.34
CA ALA A 371 16.70 17.73 -3.20
C ALA A 371 15.28 17.60 -2.66
N VAL A 372 14.40 17.04 -3.47
CA VAL A 372 12.99 16.83 -3.13
C VAL A 372 12.52 15.44 -3.56
N TYR A 373 11.76 14.78 -2.70
CA TYR A 373 10.96 13.61 -3.07
C TYR A 373 9.53 14.05 -3.37
N PRO A 374 8.87 13.49 -4.40
CA PRO A 374 7.51 13.84 -4.76
C PRO A 374 6.50 13.41 -3.69
N PRO A 375 5.27 13.98 -3.70
CA PRO A 375 4.14 13.39 -3.01
C PRO A 375 3.96 11.91 -3.42
N ASN A 376 3.34 11.12 -2.54
CA ASN A 376 3.15 9.68 -2.71
C ASN A 376 4.47 8.87 -2.73
N THR A 377 5.51 9.35 -2.03
CA THR A 377 6.75 8.58 -1.82
C THR A 377 6.62 7.70 -0.58
N LEU A 378 6.96 6.42 -0.72
CA LEU A 378 7.08 5.47 0.38
C LEU A 378 8.43 5.65 1.08
N PHE A 379 8.40 5.99 2.37
CA PHE A 379 9.56 5.99 3.23
C PHE A 379 9.51 4.79 4.17
N ARG A 380 10.55 3.95 4.17
CA ARG A 380 10.65 2.79 5.07
C ARG A 380 11.82 2.93 6.01
N LEU A 381 11.55 2.82 7.31
CA LEU A 381 12.60 2.82 8.32
C LEU A 381 13.39 1.52 8.26
N ARG A 382 14.70 1.64 8.10
CA ARG A 382 15.65 0.52 8.04
C ARG A 382 16.38 0.34 9.35
N GLU A 383 16.88 1.43 9.91
CA GLU A 383 17.74 1.39 11.09
C GLU A 383 17.48 2.60 11.99
N VAL A 384 17.65 2.38 13.29
CA VAL A 384 17.66 3.44 14.30
C VAL A 384 19.01 3.39 15.02
N ILE A 385 19.80 4.45 14.88
CA ILE A 385 21.03 4.64 15.66
C ILE A 385 20.69 5.56 16.84
N GLU A 386 20.71 4.99 18.04
CA GLU A 386 20.35 5.72 19.25
C GLU A 386 21.51 6.59 19.76
N ARG A 387 21.16 7.70 20.43
CA ARG A 387 22.04 8.62 21.17
C ARG A 387 23.00 9.46 20.31
N SER A 388 23.81 8.86 19.46
CA SER A 388 24.73 9.59 18.58
C SER A 388 25.06 8.84 17.30
N PHE A 389 25.47 9.58 16.28
CA PHE A 389 26.02 9.06 15.03
C PHE A 389 27.17 9.94 14.54
N THR A 390 28.00 9.42 13.66
CA THR A 390 29.19 10.12 13.17
C THR A 390 29.05 10.40 11.68
N ILE A 391 29.41 11.60 11.25
CA ILE A 391 29.47 11.99 9.83
C ILE A 391 30.89 12.35 9.44
N ASP A 392 31.35 11.90 8.27
CA ASP A 392 32.68 12.28 7.75
C ASP A 392 32.69 13.72 7.21
N GLU A 393 33.85 14.17 6.73
CA GLU A 393 34.02 15.48 6.08
C GLU A 393 33.12 15.67 4.84
N ASN A 394 32.68 14.56 4.23
CA ASN A 394 31.76 14.49 3.10
C ASN A 394 30.30 14.34 3.54
N GLY A 395 30.03 14.25 4.85
CA GLY A 395 28.71 14.25 5.45
C GLY A 395 27.98 12.93 5.30
N ALA A 396 28.70 11.90 4.87
CA ALA A 396 28.20 10.54 4.89
C ALA A 396 28.29 9.99 6.31
N VAL A 397 27.29 9.20 6.70
CA VAL A 397 27.32 8.50 7.98
C VAL A 397 28.45 7.49 7.95
N CYS A 398 29.35 7.55 8.92
CA CYS A 398 30.56 6.74 8.97
C CYS A 398 30.77 6.13 10.37
N PRO A 399 31.64 5.12 10.50
CA PRO A 399 31.95 4.53 11.80
C PRO A 399 32.52 5.55 12.79
N SER A 400 32.19 5.38 14.07
CA SER A 400 32.75 6.19 15.15
C SER A 400 34.28 6.12 15.16
N GLY A 401 34.94 7.27 15.31
CA GLY A 401 36.40 7.38 15.35
C GLY A 401 37.08 7.56 13.99
N THR A 402 36.32 7.72 12.90
CA THR A 402 36.85 8.12 11.59
C THR A 402 37.62 9.46 11.71
N PRO A 403 38.90 9.55 11.28
CA PRO A 403 39.64 10.81 11.33
C PRO A 403 38.93 11.93 10.54
N GLY A 404 38.83 13.12 11.12
CA GLY A 404 38.16 14.28 10.49
C GLY A 404 36.63 14.24 10.52
N SER A 405 36.04 13.23 11.15
CA SER A 405 34.59 13.11 11.31
C SER A 405 34.05 13.92 12.49
N ILE A 406 32.74 14.20 12.45
CA ILE A 406 32.00 14.95 13.47
C ILE A 406 31.00 14.01 14.12
N GLU A 407 31.02 13.93 15.45
CA GLU A 407 30.02 13.19 16.22
C GLU A 407 28.79 14.07 16.51
N ILE A 408 27.61 13.60 16.12
CA ILE A 408 26.33 14.26 16.27
C ILE A 408 25.56 13.60 17.43
N GLN A 409 25.21 14.38 18.45
CA GLN A 409 24.54 13.88 19.66
C GLN A 409 23.01 13.84 19.51
N GLN A 410 22.54 13.13 18.47
CA GLN A 410 21.11 12.96 18.18
C GLN A 410 20.83 11.55 17.69
N THR A 411 19.59 11.09 17.85
CA THR A 411 19.13 9.84 17.25
C THR A 411 19.08 9.98 15.73
N LEU A 412 19.58 8.98 15.01
CA LEU A 412 19.47 8.89 13.55
C LEU A 412 18.46 7.82 13.14
N TYR A 413 17.50 8.19 12.30
CA TYR A 413 16.60 7.28 11.60
C TYR A 413 17.04 7.16 10.16
N ARG A 414 17.39 5.95 9.72
CA ARG A 414 17.80 5.71 8.33
C ARG A 414 16.62 5.14 7.56
N VAL A 415 16.16 5.87 6.55
CA VAL A 415 14.99 5.50 5.76
C VAL A 415 15.37 5.27 4.31
N THR A 416 14.78 4.27 3.66
CA THR A 416 14.76 4.19 2.19
C THR A 416 13.56 4.97 1.67
N ALA A 417 13.66 5.46 0.45
CA ALA A 417 12.60 6.16 -0.26
C ALA A 417 12.27 5.44 -1.58
N THR A 418 10.99 5.31 -1.93
CA THR A 418 10.56 4.72 -3.19
C THR A 418 9.36 5.46 -3.76
N PHE A 419 9.41 5.86 -5.03
CA PHE A 419 8.29 6.43 -5.78
C PHE A 419 8.26 5.92 -7.22
N ILE A 420 7.09 5.94 -7.86
CA ILE A 420 6.90 5.43 -9.23
C ILE A 420 6.64 6.62 -10.17
N SER A 421 7.43 6.75 -11.25
CA SER A 421 7.19 7.74 -12.31
C SER A 421 6.06 7.28 -13.22
N THR A 422 5.10 8.16 -13.50
CA THR A 422 4.02 7.93 -14.47
C THR A 422 4.46 8.12 -15.93
N THR A 423 5.62 8.74 -16.17
CA THR A 423 6.06 9.17 -17.51
C THR A 423 6.69 8.05 -18.33
N ALA A 424 7.12 6.96 -17.69
CA ALA A 424 7.61 5.75 -18.38
C ALA A 424 6.56 5.07 -19.29
N ILE A 425 5.28 5.47 -19.18
CA ILE A 425 4.14 4.88 -19.88
C ILE A 425 3.77 5.67 -21.15
N ARG A 426 4.01 6.99 -21.21
CA ARG A 426 3.55 7.84 -22.32
C ARG A 426 4.35 7.67 -23.63
N SER A 427 5.52 7.02 -23.59
CA SER A 427 6.31 6.71 -24.79
C SER A 427 5.75 5.55 -25.62
N SER A 428 4.70 4.87 -25.15
CA SER A 428 4.09 3.74 -25.84
C SER A 428 2.59 3.65 -25.54
N GLY A 429 1.78 4.43 -26.25
CA GLY A 429 0.32 4.25 -26.25
C GLY A 429 -0.44 5.56 -26.43
N SER A 430 -0.79 5.88 -27.67
CA SER A 430 -1.83 6.85 -27.98
C SER A 430 -3.21 6.20 -27.86
N ASP A 431 -4.09 6.93 -27.18
CA ASP A 431 -5.56 6.99 -27.29
C ASP A 431 -6.45 5.77 -27.04
N GLY A 432 -7.40 5.98 -26.13
CA GLY A 432 -8.77 5.47 -26.24
C GLY A 432 -9.22 4.55 -25.11
N GLY A 433 -9.70 5.13 -24.01
CA GLY A 433 -10.58 4.41 -23.07
C GLY A 433 -12.01 4.33 -23.61
N SER A 434 -12.73 3.24 -23.32
CA SER A 434 -14.17 3.30 -23.03
C SER A 434 -14.73 1.97 -22.48
N ASP A 435 -15.70 2.20 -21.59
CA ASP A 435 -16.76 1.39 -20.97
C ASP A 435 -16.98 -0.09 -21.29
N GLN A 436 -17.30 -0.79 -20.18
CA GLN A 436 -17.90 -2.11 -20.15
C GLN A 436 -19.33 -2.12 -20.73
N VAL A 437 -19.59 -3.11 -21.59
CA VAL A 437 -20.92 -3.72 -21.73
C VAL A 437 -20.73 -5.24 -21.76
N VAL A 438 -21.30 -5.94 -20.78
CA VAL A 438 -21.40 -7.40 -20.74
C VAL A 438 -22.73 -7.80 -21.35
N THR A 439 -22.72 -8.64 -22.38
CA THR A 439 -23.91 -9.36 -22.87
C THR A 439 -23.70 -10.87 -22.75
N GLU A 440 -24.59 -11.51 -22.00
CA GLU A 440 -24.65 -12.96 -21.84
C GLU A 440 -25.12 -13.65 -23.12
N SER A 441 -24.61 -14.87 -23.38
CA SER A 441 -25.27 -15.84 -24.27
C SER A 441 -24.98 -17.27 -23.79
N LYS A 442 -26.07 -17.99 -23.43
CA LYS A 442 -26.18 -19.44 -23.20
C LYS A 442 -26.03 -20.18 -24.55
N THR A 443 -25.57 -21.43 -24.74
CA THR A 443 -25.19 -22.57 -23.91
C THR A 443 -24.43 -23.55 -24.82
N VAL A 444 -23.21 -23.93 -24.47
CA VAL A 444 -22.54 -25.21 -24.79
C VAL A 444 -21.70 -25.50 -23.55
N SER A 445 -21.59 -26.74 -23.08
CA SER A 445 -20.82 -27.09 -21.87
C SER A 445 -19.41 -26.49 -21.92
N GLN A 446 -19.21 -25.38 -21.19
CA GLN A 446 -18.00 -24.57 -21.27
C GLN A 446 -16.87 -25.19 -20.42
N PRO A 447 -15.62 -25.18 -20.90
CA PRO A 447 -14.46 -25.46 -20.06
C PRO A 447 -14.41 -24.49 -18.87
N MET A 448 -13.94 -24.94 -17.71
CA MET A 448 -13.85 -24.11 -16.50
C MET A 448 -12.92 -22.91 -16.76
N MET A 449 -13.49 -21.71 -16.77
CA MET A 449 -12.74 -20.46 -16.93
C MET A 449 -12.08 -20.05 -15.61
N LEU A 450 -10.80 -19.73 -15.66
CA LEU A 450 -10.07 -19.21 -14.50
C LEU A 450 -10.52 -17.78 -14.18
N GLN A 451 -10.69 -17.49 -12.89
CA GLN A 451 -11.11 -16.17 -12.40
C GLN A 451 -9.94 -15.50 -11.67
N TYR A 452 -9.50 -14.36 -12.19
CA TYR A 452 -8.53 -13.47 -11.57
C TYR A 452 -9.13 -12.07 -11.47
N SER A 453 -8.77 -11.33 -10.42
CA SER A 453 -9.16 -9.93 -10.29
C SER A 453 -8.11 -9.00 -10.87
N ASP A 454 -8.44 -7.72 -10.97
CA ASP A 454 -7.56 -6.62 -11.36
C ASP A 454 -6.65 -6.12 -10.21
N ARG A 455 -5.83 -5.11 -10.50
CA ARG A 455 -4.94 -4.44 -9.53
C ARG A 455 -5.72 -3.69 -8.44
N THR A 456 -6.93 -3.19 -8.72
CA THR A 456 -7.76 -2.49 -7.74
C THR A 456 -8.09 -3.38 -6.54
N ALA A 457 -8.45 -4.65 -6.80
CA ALA A 457 -8.73 -5.61 -5.76
C ALA A 457 -7.52 -5.89 -4.86
N PHE A 458 -6.31 -5.88 -5.40
CA PHE A 458 -5.07 -6.01 -4.64
C PHE A 458 -4.85 -4.84 -3.66
N ILE A 459 -5.07 -3.62 -4.14
CA ILE A 459 -4.91 -2.41 -3.33
C ILE A 459 -5.95 -2.33 -2.21
N ASP A 460 -7.21 -2.65 -2.50
CA ASP A 460 -8.28 -2.61 -1.50
C ASP A 460 -8.16 -3.76 -0.47
N GLY A 461 -7.68 -4.94 -0.90
CA GLY A 461 -7.35 -6.08 -0.04
C GLY A 461 -8.45 -6.47 0.96
N LEU A 462 -8.02 -6.90 2.15
CA LEU A 462 -8.88 -7.27 3.30
C LEU A 462 -8.67 -6.40 4.54
N ASN A 463 -7.82 -5.37 4.48
CA ASN A 463 -7.31 -4.67 5.67
C ASN A 463 -8.42 -4.18 6.61
N SER A 464 -9.49 -3.59 6.09
CA SER A 464 -10.63 -3.11 6.91
C SER A 464 -11.44 -4.25 7.55
N LEU A 465 -11.46 -5.43 6.94
CA LEU A 465 -12.21 -6.60 7.42
C LEU A 465 -11.44 -7.38 8.50
N LEU A 466 -10.11 -7.42 8.40
CA LEU A 466 -9.23 -8.11 9.36
C LEU A 466 -9.17 -7.41 10.73
N LEU A 467 -9.50 -6.12 10.79
CA LEU A 467 -9.48 -5.31 12.01
C LEU A 467 -10.62 -5.63 12.98
N SER A 468 -11.71 -6.26 12.53
CA SER A 468 -12.86 -6.55 13.39
C SER A 468 -13.59 -7.83 12.95
N PRO A 469 -12.95 -9.00 13.13
CA PRO A 469 -13.58 -10.29 12.88
C PRO A 469 -14.80 -10.48 13.80
N SER A 470 -15.87 -11.09 13.28
CA SER A 470 -17.11 -11.33 14.05
C SER A 470 -17.07 -12.61 14.89
N LEU A 471 -16.19 -13.55 14.56
CA LEU A 471 -16.01 -14.83 15.23
C LEU A 471 -14.54 -15.08 15.55
N THR A 472 -14.26 -15.89 16.57
CA THR A 472 -12.94 -16.50 16.79
C THR A 472 -12.71 -17.65 15.81
N MET A 473 -11.45 -18.11 15.65
CA MET A 473 -11.16 -19.26 14.78
C MET A 473 -11.85 -20.53 15.30
N GLU A 474 -11.84 -20.76 16.60
CA GLU A 474 -12.59 -21.86 17.22
C GLU A 474 -14.10 -21.76 16.91
N GLN A 475 -14.69 -20.57 17.00
CA GLN A 475 -16.10 -20.37 16.66
C GLN A 475 -16.36 -20.63 15.17
N GLU A 476 -15.49 -20.18 14.26
CA GLU A 476 -15.57 -20.48 12.83
C GLU A 476 -15.57 -21.99 12.56
N PHE A 477 -14.80 -22.77 13.33
CA PHE A 477 -14.72 -24.22 13.12
C PHE A 477 -15.68 -25.06 13.99
N SER A 478 -16.34 -24.46 14.97
CA SER A 478 -17.40 -25.11 15.77
C SER A 478 -18.72 -25.32 15.00
N ARG A 479 -18.82 -24.73 13.80
CA ARG A 479 -20.04 -24.76 12.98
C ARG A 479 -20.27 -26.13 12.35
N GLN A 480 -21.55 -26.45 12.13
CA GLN A 480 -21.99 -27.66 11.45
C GLN A 480 -21.87 -27.47 9.92
N MET A 481 -20.72 -27.83 9.36
CA MET A 481 -20.47 -27.83 7.93
C MET A 481 -19.62 -29.05 7.58
N SER A 482 -20.02 -29.77 6.52
CA SER A 482 -19.25 -30.83 5.91
C SER A 482 -19.02 -30.58 4.42
N TRP A 483 -17.97 -31.17 3.88
CA TRP A 483 -17.66 -31.15 2.46
C TRP A 483 -16.93 -32.44 2.07
N THR A 484 -17.05 -32.82 0.80
CA THR A 484 -16.31 -33.96 0.25
C THR A 484 -15.12 -33.45 -0.55
N ASP A 485 -14.01 -34.19 -0.48
CA ASP A 485 -12.87 -33.92 -1.36
C ASP A 485 -13.25 -34.05 -2.85
N ARG A 486 -12.46 -33.42 -3.74
CA ARG A 486 -12.74 -33.40 -5.18
C ARG A 486 -12.51 -34.75 -5.87
N ARG A 487 -11.78 -35.68 -5.25
CA ARG A 487 -11.64 -37.07 -5.74
C ARG A 487 -12.78 -37.97 -5.23
N GLY A 488 -13.78 -37.38 -4.55
CA GLY A 488 -15.10 -37.93 -4.30
C GLY A 488 -15.17 -38.98 -3.20
N GLY A 489 -14.14 -39.13 -2.36
CA GLY A 489 -14.00 -40.28 -1.47
C GLY A 489 -14.27 -40.02 0.01
N VAL A 490 -13.83 -38.89 0.56
CA VAL A 490 -13.77 -38.66 2.01
C VAL A 490 -14.59 -37.43 2.41
N GLU A 491 -15.46 -37.61 3.41
CA GLU A 491 -16.20 -36.51 4.04
C GLU A 491 -15.36 -35.87 5.15
N HIS A 492 -15.25 -34.55 5.10
CA HIS A 492 -14.59 -33.73 6.10
C HIS A 492 -15.61 -32.84 6.83
N THR A 493 -15.34 -32.51 8.08
CA THR A 493 -16.15 -31.57 8.86
C THR A 493 -15.28 -30.51 9.51
N LEU A 494 -15.81 -29.31 9.72
CA LEU A 494 -15.05 -28.24 10.39
C LEU A 494 -14.61 -28.67 11.80
N VAL A 495 -15.52 -29.25 12.57
CA VAL A 495 -15.25 -29.74 13.93
C VAL A 495 -14.17 -30.82 13.92
N GLY A 496 -14.18 -31.72 12.93
CA GLY A 496 -13.18 -32.76 12.78
C GLY A 496 -11.79 -32.20 12.49
N GLU A 497 -11.69 -31.27 11.53
CA GLU A 497 -10.40 -30.65 11.19
C GLU A 497 -9.85 -29.78 12.33
N TRP A 498 -10.71 -29.07 13.07
CA TRP A 498 -10.31 -28.31 14.27
C TRP A 498 -9.77 -29.22 15.37
N LYS A 499 -10.46 -30.33 15.63
CA LYS A 499 -10.01 -31.33 16.60
C LYS A 499 -8.68 -31.95 16.18
N TYR A 500 -8.48 -32.19 14.88
CA TYR A 500 -7.23 -32.73 14.36
C TYR A 500 -6.06 -31.81 14.65
N VAL A 501 -6.13 -30.52 14.28
CA VAL A 501 -5.00 -29.59 14.44
C VAL A 501 -4.72 -29.22 15.90
N ASN A 502 -5.71 -29.33 16.80
CA ASN A 502 -5.54 -29.12 18.24
C ASN A 502 -5.06 -30.38 18.97
N GLY A 503 -5.11 -31.55 18.33
CA GLY A 503 -4.67 -32.82 18.88
C GLY A 503 -3.19 -33.11 18.60
N GLU A 504 -2.77 -34.30 19.01
CA GLU A 504 -1.48 -34.87 18.63
C GLU A 504 -1.49 -35.22 17.14
N ALA A 505 -0.47 -34.76 16.41
CA ALA A 505 -0.30 -35.06 15.00
C ALA A 505 -0.17 -36.58 14.79
N THR A 506 -1.07 -37.14 14.00
CA THR A 506 -1.17 -38.59 13.80
C THR A 506 -0.99 -38.91 12.33
N ARG A 507 -0.07 -39.82 12.03
CA ARG A 507 0.16 -40.29 10.68
C ARG A 507 -1.11 -40.95 10.12
N THR A 508 -1.75 -40.29 9.16
CA THR A 508 -3.08 -40.70 8.66
C THR A 508 -3.15 -40.61 7.15
N LEU A 509 -3.32 -41.75 6.47
CA LEU A 509 -3.55 -41.79 5.03
C LEU A 509 -4.97 -41.32 4.70
N ILE A 510 -5.08 -40.30 3.86
CA ILE A 510 -6.35 -39.88 3.26
C ILE A 510 -6.36 -40.30 1.81
N ALA A 511 -7.31 -41.17 1.47
CA ALA A 511 -7.47 -41.69 0.11
C ALA A 511 -7.59 -40.54 -0.89
N GLY A 512 -6.68 -40.52 -1.87
CA GLY A 512 -6.69 -39.52 -2.94
C GLY A 512 -6.14 -38.13 -2.58
N ILE A 513 -5.73 -37.88 -1.33
CA ILE A 513 -5.06 -36.62 -0.95
C ILE A 513 -3.59 -36.88 -0.62
N GLY A 514 -3.30 -37.86 0.22
CA GLY A 514 -1.95 -38.14 0.70
C GLY A 514 -1.95 -38.54 2.17
N GLU A 515 -0.76 -38.70 2.74
CA GLU A 515 -0.59 -39.09 4.13
C GLU A 515 -0.23 -37.88 4.99
N ARG A 516 -1.03 -37.62 6.03
CA ARG A 516 -0.80 -36.51 6.96
C ARG A 516 0.36 -36.79 7.89
N ASP A 517 1.09 -35.74 8.25
CA ASP A 517 2.08 -35.66 9.33
C ASP A 517 3.12 -36.80 9.33
N VAL A 518 3.54 -37.27 8.14
CA VAL A 518 4.56 -38.32 7.97
C VAL A 518 5.86 -38.01 8.73
N THR A 519 6.23 -36.73 8.81
CA THR A 519 7.46 -36.23 9.44
C THR A 519 7.25 -35.67 10.85
N HIS A 520 5.99 -35.48 11.27
CA HIS A 520 5.63 -34.78 12.51
C HIS A 520 4.74 -35.61 13.44
N GLU A 521 4.70 -36.93 13.25
CA GLU A 521 3.96 -37.85 14.12
C GLU A 521 4.35 -37.64 15.60
N GLY A 522 3.33 -37.56 16.46
CA GLY A 522 3.49 -37.36 17.90
C GLY A 522 3.69 -35.91 18.35
N TRP A 523 3.78 -34.95 17.43
CA TRP A 523 3.92 -33.54 17.80
C TRP A 523 2.61 -32.95 18.29
N LEU A 524 2.69 -32.20 19.39
CA LEU A 524 1.58 -31.38 19.89
C LEU A 524 1.63 -29.98 19.26
N PRO A 525 0.54 -29.19 19.29
CA PRO A 525 0.54 -27.81 18.81
C PRO A 525 1.64 -26.94 19.44
N ALA A 526 1.99 -27.19 20.71
CA ALA A 526 3.07 -26.52 21.40
C ALA A 526 4.47 -26.85 20.83
N ASP A 527 4.64 -28.07 20.29
CA ASP A 527 5.89 -28.48 19.65
C ASP A 527 6.05 -27.78 18.29
N PHE A 528 4.98 -27.72 17.48
CA PHE A 528 4.99 -26.94 16.24
C PHE A 528 5.34 -25.47 16.49
N LEU A 529 4.70 -24.85 17.48
CA LEU A 529 4.97 -23.46 17.87
C LEU A 529 6.43 -23.26 18.30
N ARG A 530 6.94 -24.14 19.17
CA ARG A 530 8.32 -24.08 19.65
C ARG A 530 9.30 -24.22 18.49
N ASN A 531 9.13 -25.23 17.64
CA ASN A 531 10.05 -25.53 16.54
C ASN A 531 10.02 -24.45 15.45
N ALA A 532 8.85 -23.91 15.13
CA ALA A 532 8.75 -22.82 14.15
C ALA A 532 9.37 -21.51 14.66
N ASN A 533 9.18 -21.18 15.93
CA ASN A 533 9.82 -20.00 16.54
C ASN A 533 11.34 -20.19 16.75
N GLU A 534 11.79 -21.42 17.02
CA GLU A 534 13.21 -21.78 17.06
C GLU A 534 13.87 -21.53 15.69
N LEU A 535 13.22 -21.93 14.60
CA LEU A 535 13.65 -21.67 13.23
C LEU A 535 13.76 -20.17 12.93
N ILE A 536 12.71 -19.39 13.26
CA ILE A 536 12.68 -17.93 13.09
C ILE A 536 13.85 -17.29 13.83
N ARG A 537 14.06 -17.65 15.09
CA ARG A 537 15.15 -17.12 15.90
C ARG A 537 16.51 -17.46 15.30
N LYS A 538 16.75 -18.73 14.97
CA LYS A 538 18.03 -19.19 14.39
C LYS A 538 18.37 -18.42 13.12
N ARG A 539 17.43 -18.27 12.19
CA ARG A 539 17.67 -17.52 10.94
C ARG A 539 17.97 -16.05 11.18
N ARG A 540 17.25 -15.40 12.10
CA ARG A 540 17.50 -13.99 12.48
C ARG A 540 18.84 -13.77 13.19
N GLU A 541 19.39 -14.82 13.80
CA GLU A 541 20.74 -14.80 14.39
C GLU A 541 21.82 -15.02 13.32
N GLU A 542 21.57 -15.92 12.37
CA GLU A 542 22.45 -16.21 11.23
C GLU A 542 22.57 -15.01 10.27
N ASP A 543 21.45 -14.38 9.94
CA ASP A 543 21.41 -13.17 9.10
C ASP A 543 20.69 -12.02 9.82
N LYS A 544 21.50 -11.07 10.28
CA LYS A 544 21.01 -9.88 10.99
C LYS A 544 20.13 -8.99 10.12
N SER A 545 20.26 -9.02 8.79
CA SER A 545 19.44 -8.22 7.87
C SER A 545 17.97 -8.62 7.91
N LEU A 546 17.66 -9.84 8.34
CA LEU A 546 16.27 -10.30 8.53
C LEU A 546 15.56 -9.56 9.67
N LYS A 547 16.30 -8.96 10.61
CA LYS A 547 15.73 -8.13 11.67
C LYS A 547 15.14 -6.82 11.13
N ASP A 548 15.61 -6.36 9.96
CA ASP A 548 15.10 -5.17 9.28
C ASP A 548 13.80 -5.46 8.52
N ARG A 549 13.47 -6.74 8.31
CA ARG A 549 12.25 -7.17 7.60
C ARG A 549 11.03 -7.12 8.52
N LEU A 550 11.17 -7.57 9.77
CA LEU A 550 10.15 -7.46 10.81
C LEU A 550 10.76 -7.17 12.20
N PRO A 551 10.18 -6.24 12.98
CA PRO A 551 10.62 -5.95 14.33
C PRO A 551 10.39 -7.17 15.24
N GLU A 552 11.17 -7.25 16.32
CA GLU A 552 11.12 -8.38 17.26
C GLU A 552 9.72 -8.65 17.81
N SER A 553 8.95 -7.59 18.11
CA SER A 553 7.58 -7.69 18.61
C SER A 553 6.59 -8.37 17.66
N HIS A 554 6.94 -8.49 16.38
CA HIS A 554 6.10 -9.11 15.34
C HIS A 554 6.79 -10.31 14.68
N ALA A 555 7.95 -10.74 15.19
CA ALA A 555 8.78 -11.75 14.52
C ALA A 555 8.25 -13.18 14.71
N TYR A 556 7.74 -13.49 15.89
CA TYR A 556 7.41 -14.86 16.29
C TYR A 556 5.95 -15.21 16.04
N LEU A 557 5.71 -16.47 15.68
CA LEU A 557 4.39 -17.04 15.52
C LEU A 557 3.70 -17.16 16.89
N SER A 558 2.39 -16.97 16.88
CA SER A 558 1.46 -17.35 17.94
C SER A 558 0.87 -18.74 17.67
N LEU A 559 0.26 -19.34 18.70
CA LEU A 559 -0.40 -20.63 18.55
C LEU A 559 -1.53 -20.59 17.50
N ASP A 560 -2.33 -19.52 17.47
CA ASP A 560 -3.40 -19.37 16.49
C ASP A 560 -2.87 -19.32 15.06
N GLU A 561 -1.73 -18.68 14.81
CA GLU A 561 -1.12 -18.64 13.48
C GLU A 561 -0.60 -20.03 13.05
N VAL A 562 -0.04 -20.80 13.99
CA VAL A 562 0.38 -22.19 13.75
C VAL A 562 -0.82 -23.06 13.40
N LEU A 563 -1.88 -23.00 14.20
CA LEU A 563 -3.12 -23.77 13.98
C LEU A 563 -3.79 -23.38 12.67
N ALA A 564 -3.85 -22.09 12.34
CA ALA A 564 -4.47 -21.60 11.12
C ALA A 564 -3.73 -22.06 9.85
N ILE A 565 -2.40 -22.02 9.85
CA ILE A 565 -1.59 -22.57 8.75
C ILE A 565 -1.80 -24.08 8.63
N ARG A 566 -1.83 -24.81 9.77
CA ARG A 566 -2.12 -26.24 9.78
C ARG A 566 -3.49 -26.56 9.20
N LEU A 567 -4.53 -25.82 9.57
CA LEU A 567 -5.87 -25.96 8.99
C LEU A 567 -5.85 -25.74 7.49
N TYR A 568 -5.17 -24.68 7.04
CA TYR A 568 -5.08 -24.35 5.63
C TYR A 568 -4.35 -25.41 4.81
N SER A 569 -3.24 -25.98 5.31
CA SER A 569 -2.52 -27.05 4.59
C SER A 569 -3.30 -28.38 4.53
N GLY A 570 -4.34 -28.53 5.35
CA GLY A 570 -5.23 -29.69 5.34
C GLY A 570 -6.48 -29.47 4.48
N PRO A 571 -7.49 -30.35 4.59
CA PRO A 571 -8.72 -30.26 3.80
C PRO A 571 -9.52 -28.96 3.95
N ALA A 572 -9.32 -28.20 5.04
CA ALA A 572 -10.00 -26.94 5.26
C ALA A 572 -9.56 -25.82 4.28
N PHE A 573 -8.49 -26.02 3.49
CA PHE A 573 -8.11 -25.12 2.40
C PHE A 573 -9.29 -24.82 1.45
N ALA A 574 -10.13 -25.83 1.19
CA ALA A 574 -11.21 -25.74 0.22
C ALA A 574 -12.32 -24.76 0.66
N PRO A 575 -12.98 -24.93 1.83
CA PRO A 575 -13.98 -23.97 2.29
C PRO A 575 -13.41 -22.56 2.51
N ILE A 576 -12.17 -22.43 3.00
CA ILE A 576 -11.51 -21.12 3.19
C ILE A 576 -11.35 -20.40 1.85
N ASN A 577 -10.78 -21.07 0.83
CA ASN A 577 -10.57 -20.46 -0.48
C ASN A 577 -11.88 -20.21 -1.24
N ILE A 578 -12.91 -21.03 -1.03
CA ILE A 578 -14.26 -20.77 -1.57
C ILE A 578 -14.83 -19.48 -0.99
N PHE A 579 -14.78 -19.32 0.35
CA PHE A 579 -15.23 -18.10 1.03
C PHE A 579 -14.51 -16.86 0.48
N LEU A 580 -13.18 -16.90 0.36
CA LEU A 580 -12.42 -15.77 -0.16
C LEU A 580 -12.78 -15.41 -1.60
N ARG A 581 -12.96 -16.41 -2.48
CA ARG A 581 -13.38 -16.19 -3.87
C ARG A 581 -14.81 -15.65 -3.97
N GLN A 582 -15.71 -16.01 -3.06
CA GLN A 582 -17.04 -15.39 -2.97
C GLN A 582 -16.92 -13.94 -2.50
N LEU A 583 -16.09 -13.68 -1.50
CA LEU A 583 -15.86 -12.35 -0.94
C LEU A 583 -15.26 -11.38 -1.97
N GLY A 584 -14.32 -11.83 -2.81
CA GLY A 584 -13.72 -11.00 -3.85
C GLY A 584 -14.63 -10.68 -5.04
N LYS A 585 -15.80 -11.33 -5.15
CA LYS A 585 -16.85 -10.95 -6.12
C LYS A 585 -17.72 -9.79 -5.65
N LEU A 586 -17.57 -9.36 -4.39
CA LEU A 586 -18.39 -8.34 -3.76
C LEU A 586 -17.57 -7.07 -3.50
N SER A 587 -18.26 -5.92 -3.50
CA SER A 587 -17.69 -4.61 -3.16
C SER A 587 -18.53 -3.90 -2.10
N GLY A 588 -17.97 -2.85 -1.49
CA GLY A 588 -18.68 -1.97 -0.55
C GLY A 588 -19.33 -2.69 0.64
N ILE A 589 -20.58 -2.34 0.91
CA ILE A 589 -21.34 -2.87 2.06
C ILE A 589 -21.55 -4.39 1.96
N PHE A 590 -21.81 -4.93 0.77
CA PHE A 590 -22.06 -6.37 0.58
C PHE A 590 -20.83 -7.22 0.92
N LYS A 591 -19.63 -6.75 0.56
CA LYS A 591 -18.37 -7.39 0.97
C LYS A 591 -18.25 -7.43 2.49
N THR A 592 -18.58 -6.33 3.16
CA THR A 592 -18.51 -6.20 4.61
C THR A 592 -19.51 -7.11 5.32
N GLU A 593 -20.76 -7.18 4.82
CA GLU A 593 -21.80 -8.05 5.37
C GLU A 593 -21.43 -9.54 5.21
N LEU A 594 -20.96 -9.96 4.02
CA LEU A 594 -20.54 -11.35 3.80
C LEU A 594 -19.38 -11.74 4.73
N ALA A 595 -18.39 -10.85 4.87
CA ALA A 595 -17.24 -11.08 5.75
C ALA A 595 -17.62 -11.22 7.23
N ARG A 596 -18.73 -10.59 7.66
CA ARG A 596 -19.21 -10.65 9.05
C ARG A 596 -20.26 -11.72 9.29
N HIS A 597 -20.80 -12.32 8.23
CA HIS A 597 -21.88 -13.31 8.32
C HIS A 597 -21.41 -14.58 9.05
N ALA A 598 -21.93 -14.78 10.27
CA ALA A 598 -21.51 -15.85 11.18
C ALA A 598 -21.60 -17.26 10.57
N GLY A 599 -22.56 -17.50 9.67
CA GLY A 599 -22.76 -18.81 9.05
C GLY A 599 -21.70 -19.24 8.02
N ILE A 600 -20.90 -18.31 7.49
CA ILE A 600 -20.00 -18.58 6.35
C ILE A 600 -18.59 -17.98 6.48
N THR A 601 -18.37 -17.06 7.42
CA THR A 601 -17.10 -16.34 7.52
C THR A 601 -15.93 -17.25 7.90
N PHE A 602 -14.76 -16.99 7.32
CA PHE A 602 -13.45 -17.52 7.73
C PHE A 602 -12.44 -16.38 7.90
N ILE A 603 -12.92 -15.16 8.19
CA ILE A 603 -12.10 -13.95 8.17
C ILE A 603 -11.05 -13.96 9.29
N HIS A 604 -11.35 -14.57 10.45
CA HIS A 604 -10.41 -14.63 11.55
C HIS A 604 -9.31 -15.67 11.31
N THR A 605 -9.69 -16.85 10.81
CA THR A 605 -8.71 -17.84 10.32
C THR A 605 -7.82 -17.23 9.24
N THR A 606 -8.42 -16.52 8.26
CA THR A 606 -7.68 -15.82 7.20
C THR A 606 -6.67 -14.82 7.78
N LYS A 607 -7.06 -14.05 8.81
CA LYS A 607 -6.18 -13.10 9.51
C LYS A 607 -4.94 -13.80 10.07
N HIS A 608 -5.11 -14.92 10.77
CA HIS A 608 -4.00 -15.67 11.35
C HIS A 608 -3.10 -16.31 10.31
N ILE A 609 -3.66 -16.88 9.22
CA ILE A 609 -2.85 -17.41 8.12
C ILE A 609 -2.00 -16.28 7.50
N MET A 610 -2.61 -15.11 7.20
CA MET A 610 -1.88 -13.98 6.62
C MET A 610 -0.76 -13.46 7.54
N ALA A 611 -1.01 -13.38 8.85
CA ALA A 611 0.00 -12.97 9.82
C ALA A 611 1.16 -14.00 9.89
N GLY A 612 0.85 -15.29 9.88
CA GLY A 612 1.85 -16.35 9.84
C GLY A 612 2.67 -16.35 8.54
N ILE A 613 2.01 -16.15 7.39
CA ILE A 613 2.70 -16.02 6.09
C ILE A 613 3.72 -14.88 6.14
N ARG A 614 3.32 -13.69 6.60
CA ARG A 614 4.24 -12.54 6.67
C ARG A 614 5.49 -12.82 7.52
N LYS A 615 5.32 -13.49 8.66
CA LYS A 615 6.42 -13.85 9.58
C LYS A 615 7.39 -14.84 8.93
N LEU A 616 6.86 -15.87 8.29
CA LEU A 616 7.65 -16.91 7.62
C LEU A 616 8.30 -16.40 6.33
N SER A 617 7.61 -15.57 5.53
CA SER A 617 8.21 -14.92 4.36
C SER A 617 9.35 -13.97 4.74
N ALA A 618 9.26 -13.31 5.88
CA ALA A 618 10.31 -12.39 6.34
C ALA A 618 11.63 -13.11 6.68
N ILE A 619 11.59 -14.38 7.08
CA ILE A 619 12.79 -15.16 7.44
C ILE A 619 13.34 -16.04 6.30
N MET A 620 12.84 -15.88 5.07
CA MET A 620 13.36 -16.58 3.90
C MET A 620 14.79 -16.12 3.62
N MET A 621 15.73 -17.06 3.53
CA MET A 621 17.14 -16.77 3.26
C MET A 621 17.37 -16.57 1.76
N ASP A 622 18.35 -15.75 1.39
CA ASP A 622 18.60 -15.39 -0.01
C ASP A 622 18.92 -16.62 -0.90
N HIS A 623 19.67 -17.60 -0.40
CA HIS A 623 19.97 -18.84 -1.13
C HIS A 623 18.74 -19.71 -1.39
N GLU A 624 17.67 -19.55 -0.62
CA GLU A 624 16.41 -20.29 -0.83
C GLU A 624 15.52 -19.60 -1.88
N MET A 625 15.92 -18.41 -2.34
CA MET A 625 15.27 -17.65 -3.41
C MET A 625 15.87 -17.97 -4.79
N ASP A 626 16.91 -18.79 -4.85
CA ASP A 626 17.47 -19.30 -6.10
C ASP A 626 16.55 -20.40 -6.67
N GLY A 627 15.64 -20.02 -7.57
CA GLY A 627 14.80 -20.98 -8.28
C GLY A 627 13.44 -20.45 -8.68
N PHE A 628 12.55 -21.39 -9.01
CA PHE A 628 11.16 -21.12 -9.35
C PHE A 628 10.22 -21.85 -8.41
N LEU A 629 9.04 -21.28 -8.18
CA LEU A 629 7.90 -21.99 -7.61
C LEU A 629 6.93 -22.36 -8.71
N TYR A 630 6.22 -23.47 -8.52
CA TYR A 630 5.34 -24.04 -9.52
C TYR A 630 3.91 -24.16 -8.97
N ARG A 631 2.92 -23.84 -9.81
CA ARG A 631 1.50 -24.04 -9.49
C ARG A 631 0.72 -24.46 -10.72
N GLY A 632 0.10 -25.63 -10.65
CA GLY A 632 -0.79 -26.16 -11.68
C GLY A 632 -2.23 -25.72 -11.40
N VAL A 633 -2.92 -25.25 -12.43
CA VAL A 633 -4.33 -24.86 -12.35
C VAL A 633 -5.08 -25.49 -13.53
N ARG A 634 -6.18 -26.17 -13.22
CA ARG A 634 -7.10 -26.72 -14.23
C ARG A 634 -7.98 -25.61 -14.78
N GLY A 635 -8.12 -25.51 -16.09
CA GLY A 635 -8.98 -24.53 -16.76
C GLY A 635 -8.25 -23.68 -17.79
N GLN A 636 -9.02 -22.80 -18.43
CA GLN A 636 -8.53 -21.87 -19.46
C GLN A 636 -8.50 -20.44 -18.93
N LEU A 637 -7.52 -19.65 -19.38
CA LEU A 637 -7.47 -18.22 -19.10
C LEU A 637 -8.50 -17.47 -19.97
N PRO A 638 -9.27 -16.51 -19.41
CA PRO A 638 -10.17 -15.67 -20.19
C PRO A 638 -9.40 -14.72 -21.11
N HIS A 639 -10.04 -14.27 -22.20
CA HIS A 639 -9.39 -13.33 -23.14
C HIS A 639 -9.02 -12.00 -22.46
N SER A 640 -9.83 -11.53 -21.51
CA SER A 640 -9.56 -10.32 -20.71
C SER A 640 -8.31 -10.42 -19.83
N PHE A 641 -7.79 -11.63 -19.61
CA PHE A 641 -6.54 -11.85 -18.87
C PHE A 641 -5.35 -11.14 -19.52
N TRP A 642 -5.38 -10.97 -20.85
CA TRP A 642 -4.26 -10.43 -21.62
C TRP A 642 -4.26 -8.90 -21.76
N SER A 643 -5.19 -8.22 -21.10
CA SER A 643 -5.26 -6.76 -21.10
C SER A 643 -4.10 -6.16 -20.29
N VAL A 644 -3.45 -5.15 -20.86
CA VAL A 644 -2.44 -4.36 -20.14
C VAL A 644 -3.11 -3.37 -19.20
N ASP A 645 -2.55 -3.18 -18.01
CA ASP A 645 -2.95 -2.16 -17.06
C ASP A 645 -2.41 -0.77 -17.42
N GLU A 646 -2.76 0.24 -16.62
CA GLU A 646 -2.29 1.62 -16.78
C GLU A 646 -0.76 1.75 -16.71
N GLN A 647 -0.06 0.75 -16.15
CA GLN A 647 1.40 0.70 -16.07
C GLN A 647 2.04 -0.07 -17.24
N GLY A 648 1.23 -0.51 -18.22
CA GLY A 648 1.69 -1.29 -19.38
C GLY A 648 2.08 -2.73 -19.06
N LYS A 649 1.57 -3.28 -17.95
CA LYS A 649 1.83 -4.64 -17.45
C LYS A 649 0.59 -5.52 -17.59
N ILE A 650 0.79 -6.83 -17.78
CA ILE A 650 -0.29 -7.81 -17.65
C ILE A 650 -0.23 -8.36 -16.23
N CYS A 651 -1.30 -8.13 -15.48
CA CYS A 651 -1.39 -8.44 -14.05
C CYS A 651 -2.60 -9.34 -13.79
N ALA A 652 -2.43 -10.29 -12.87
CA ALA A 652 -3.51 -11.17 -12.43
C ALA A 652 -3.51 -11.28 -10.91
N THR A 653 -4.64 -10.94 -10.28
CA THR A 653 -4.77 -11.00 -8.82
C THR A 653 -5.50 -12.28 -8.42
N GLU A 654 -4.83 -13.16 -7.66
CA GLU A 654 -5.45 -14.34 -7.03
C GLU A 654 -6.13 -13.90 -5.73
N ILE A 655 -7.45 -14.04 -5.68
CA ILE A 655 -8.29 -13.56 -4.56
C ILE A 655 -8.15 -14.47 -3.34
N ALA A 656 -7.87 -15.75 -3.53
CA ALA A 656 -7.70 -16.74 -2.46
C ALA A 656 -6.22 -16.89 -2.08
N PHE A 657 -5.94 -17.74 -1.09
CA PHE A 657 -4.56 -18.14 -0.85
C PHE A 657 -4.01 -18.91 -2.06
N MET A 658 -2.75 -18.62 -2.42
CA MET A 658 -2.09 -19.23 -3.56
C MET A 658 -1.01 -20.20 -3.08
N SER A 659 -1.37 -21.48 -3.05
CA SER A 659 -0.45 -22.60 -2.78
C SER A 659 0.43 -22.90 -4.00
N THR A 660 1.73 -23.08 -3.77
CA THR A 660 2.76 -23.34 -4.79
C THR A 660 3.77 -24.36 -4.24
N SER A 661 4.53 -25.02 -5.11
CA SER A 661 5.55 -26.00 -4.71
C SER A 661 6.93 -25.64 -5.26
N ARG A 662 7.99 -25.99 -4.53
CA ARG A 662 9.37 -25.99 -5.03
C ARG A 662 9.64 -27.14 -6.00
N ASP A 663 8.92 -28.25 -5.87
CA ASP A 663 9.00 -29.36 -6.80
C ASP A 663 8.00 -29.17 -7.95
N LYS A 664 8.50 -29.14 -9.18
CA LYS A 664 7.66 -29.05 -10.39
C LYS A 664 6.71 -30.23 -10.53
N LYS A 665 7.01 -31.41 -9.98
CA LYS A 665 6.18 -32.61 -10.11
C LYS A 665 4.87 -32.50 -9.34
N THR A 666 4.91 -32.02 -8.10
CA THR A 666 3.74 -31.93 -7.22
C THR A 666 2.55 -31.26 -7.92
N PRO A 667 2.68 -30.05 -8.54
CA PRO A 667 1.55 -29.40 -9.19
C PRO A 667 1.09 -30.05 -10.50
N LEU A 668 1.92 -30.88 -11.14
CA LEU A 668 1.53 -31.61 -12.36
C LEU A 668 0.55 -32.75 -12.04
N GLU A 669 0.66 -33.38 -10.86
CA GLU A 669 -0.28 -34.40 -10.39
C GLU A 669 -1.69 -33.85 -10.16
N TYR A 670 -1.79 -32.54 -9.90
CA TYR A 670 -3.06 -31.84 -9.71
C TYR A 670 -3.72 -31.39 -11.02
N MET A 671 -3.10 -31.59 -12.19
CA MET A 671 -3.68 -31.20 -13.47
C MET A 671 -4.82 -32.13 -13.93
N ASP A 672 -5.63 -31.65 -14.86
CA ASP A 672 -6.66 -32.46 -15.50
C ASP A 672 -6.03 -33.31 -16.60
N ALA A 673 -6.24 -34.63 -16.55
CA ALA A 673 -5.68 -35.57 -17.52
C ALA A 673 -6.20 -35.32 -18.95
N GLU A 674 -7.45 -34.86 -19.07
CA GLU A 674 -8.14 -34.69 -20.36
C GLU A 674 -8.52 -33.22 -20.65
N GLY A 675 -8.21 -32.31 -19.72
CA GLY A 675 -8.62 -30.90 -19.78
C GLY A 675 -7.49 -29.91 -20.13
N ALA A 676 -7.87 -28.65 -20.30
CA ALA A 676 -6.91 -27.55 -20.43
C ALA A 676 -6.28 -27.21 -19.07
N ASN A 677 -4.98 -26.94 -19.07
CA ASN A 677 -4.22 -26.67 -17.86
C ASN A 677 -3.27 -25.47 -18.04
N VAL A 678 -3.02 -24.76 -16.93
CA VAL A 678 -2.02 -23.69 -16.82
C VAL A 678 -1.00 -24.08 -15.77
N LEU A 679 0.29 -23.95 -16.10
CA LEU A 679 1.38 -24.05 -15.16
C LEU A 679 1.99 -22.67 -14.93
N TRP A 680 1.79 -22.13 -13.73
CA TRP A 680 2.51 -20.97 -13.27
C TRP A 680 3.92 -21.37 -12.86
N LYS A 681 4.90 -20.69 -13.43
CA LYS A 681 6.30 -20.71 -13.03
C LYS A 681 6.62 -19.35 -12.44
N LEU A 682 6.78 -19.28 -11.13
CA LEU A 682 6.93 -18.03 -10.40
C LEU A 682 8.40 -17.77 -10.07
N ARG A 683 8.90 -16.59 -10.41
CA ARG A 683 10.26 -16.15 -10.06
C ARG A 683 10.21 -15.41 -8.72
N ILE A 684 10.80 -16.01 -7.69
CA ILE A 684 10.87 -15.41 -6.35
C ILE A 684 12.06 -14.47 -6.21
N LYS A 685 11.92 -13.44 -5.36
CA LYS A 685 12.93 -12.40 -5.12
C LYS A 685 12.94 -11.98 -3.63
N PRO A 686 14.01 -11.32 -3.15
CA PRO A 686 14.01 -10.71 -1.82
C PRO A 686 12.90 -9.66 -1.67
N PRO A 687 12.38 -9.42 -0.46
CA PRO A 687 11.38 -8.37 -0.22
C PRO A 687 11.91 -6.98 -0.60
N SER A 688 11.08 -6.21 -1.31
CA SER A 688 11.32 -4.80 -1.61
C SER A 688 10.78 -3.89 -0.49
N ASP A 689 10.83 -2.57 -0.68
CA ASP A 689 10.18 -1.62 0.23
C ASP A 689 8.66 -1.75 0.23
N GLY A 690 8.08 -1.95 -0.95
CA GLY A 690 6.64 -1.98 -1.18
C GLY A 690 6.01 -3.37 -1.17
N HIS A 691 6.81 -4.44 -1.34
CA HIS A 691 6.25 -5.78 -1.57
C HIS A 691 7.11 -6.92 -1.01
N PHE A 692 6.45 -8.01 -0.66
CA PHE A 692 7.06 -9.33 -0.62
C PHE A 692 6.94 -10.00 -1.99
N HIS A 693 8.01 -10.69 -2.41
CA HIS A 693 8.08 -11.40 -3.68
C HIS A 693 8.23 -12.93 -3.51
N CYS A 694 8.16 -13.41 -2.27
CA CYS A 694 8.17 -14.83 -1.93
C CYS A 694 7.15 -15.10 -0.84
N GLY A 695 6.37 -16.17 -0.99
CA GLY A 695 5.42 -16.65 0.00
C GLY A 695 6.12 -17.23 1.23
N ALA A 696 5.35 -17.89 2.08
CA ALA A 696 5.86 -18.56 3.28
C ALA A 696 6.15 -20.02 2.96
N ASP A 697 7.37 -20.47 3.19
CA ASP A 697 7.63 -21.91 3.30
C ASP A 697 6.93 -22.44 4.56
N ILE A 698 5.89 -23.25 4.36
CA ILE A 698 5.08 -23.78 5.45
C ILE A 698 5.33 -25.27 5.69
N SER A 699 6.38 -25.85 5.09
CA SER A 699 6.66 -27.29 5.15
C SER A 699 6.74 -27.84 6.59
N LEU A 700 7.29 -27.05 7.52
CA LEU A 700 7.39 -27.40 8.94
C LEU A 700 6.03 -27.46 9.65
N LEU A 701 5.06 -26.66 9.18
CA LEU A 701 3.73 -26.58 9.76
C LEU A 701 2.74 -27.44 8.99
N SER A 702 2.97 -27.71 7.72
CA SER A 702 2.03 -28.37 6.82
C SER A 702 1.67 -29.79 7.31
N GLN A 703 0.40 -30.17 7.12
CA GLN A 703 -0.02 -31.56 7.27
C GLN A 703 0.63 -32.46 6.22
N PHE A 704 1.13 -31.92 5.10
CA PHE A 704 1.77 -32.64 4.01
C PHE A 704 3.16 -32.05 3.71
N SER A 705 4.10 -32.20 4.64
CA SER A 705 5.44 -31.57 4.57
C SER A 705 6.23 -31.90 3.29
N GLU A 706 5.97 -33.07 2.69
CA GLU A 706 6.67 -33.53 1.47
C GLU A 706 6.27 -32.73 0.23
N GLU A 707 5.15 -32.00 0.25
CA GLU A 707 4.72 -31.14 -0.86
C GLU A 707 5.58 -29.89 -1.03
N GLN A 708 6.47 -29.59 -0.06
CA GLN A 708 7.34 -28.41 -0.05
C GLN A 708 6.57 -27.12 -0.36
N GLU A 709 5.43 -26.96 0.29
CA GLU A 709 4.47 -25.91 0.00
C GLU A 709 5.02 -24.54 0.38
N VAL A 710 5.00 -23.63 -0.60
CA VAL A 710 5.21 -22.20 -0.39
C VAL A 710 3.89 -21.47 -0.61
N LEU A 711 3.39 -20.86 0.45
CA LEU A 711 2.05 -20.28 0.51
C LEU A 711 2.07 -18.76 0.40
N PHE A 712 1.30 -18.22 -0.54
CA PHE A 712 1.08 -16.78 -0.69
C PHE A 712 -0.29 -16.36 -0.15
N PRO A 713 -0.43 -15.13 0.38
CA PRO A 713 -1.68 -14.66 0.96
C PRO A 713 -2.73 -14.32 -0.11
N PRO A 714 -3.99 -14.10 0.29
CA PRO A 714 -5.05 -13.62 -0.59
C PRO A 714 -4.64 -12.30 -1.23
N TYR A 715 -5.14 -12.06 -2.44
CA TYR A 715 -4.84 -10.88 -3.26
C TYR A 715 -3.38 -10.79 -3.74
N THR A 716 -2.67 -11.91 -3.85
CA THR A 716 -1.34 -11.91 -4.49
C THR A 716 -1.47 -11.56 -5.97
N VAL A 717 -0.68 -10.57 -6.42
CA VAL A 717 -0.62 -10.17 -7.83
C VAL A 717 0.49 -10.94 -8.53
N LEU A 718 0.18 -11.48 -9.70
CA LEU A 718 1.11 -12.08 -10.63
C LEU A 718 1.35 -11.09 -11.77
N VAL A 719 2.56 -10.58 -11.89
CA VAL A 719 2.98 -9.72 -13.01
C VAL A 719 3.68 -10.58 -14.03
N LEU A 720 3.16 -10.64 -15.25
CA LEU A 720 3.74 -11.48 -16.29
C LEU A 720 5.08 -10.91 -16.77
N ASP A 721 6.06 -11.80 -16.90
CA ASP A 721 7.36 -11.46 -17.47
C ASP A 721 7.30 -11.54 -19.00
N ARG A 722 7.66 -10.44 -19.69
CA ARG A 722 7.61 -10.34 -21.16
C ARG A 722 8.57 -11.31 -21.87
N GLN A 723 9.50 -11.95 -21.16
CA GLN A 723 10.54 -12.80 -21.77
C GLN A 723 10.13 -14.24 -22.12
N VAL A 724 8.95 -14.74 -21.72
CA VAL A 724 8.51 -16.09 -22.14
C VAL A 724 7.81 -16.02 -23.49
N GLY A 725 8.63 -16.21 -24.53
CA GLY A 725 8.21 -16.24 -25.93
C GLY A 725 8.47 -14.88 -26.58
N SER A 726 9.49 -14.83 -27.45
CA SER A 726 9.77 -13.67 -28.29
C SER A 726 8.49 -13.10 -28.92
N TRP A 727 8.14 -11.87 -28.56
CA TRP A 727 7.31 -11.00 -29.40
C TRP A 727 8.15 -10.61 -30.63
N ASN A 728 8.34 -11.54 -31.56
CA ASN A 728 8.98 -11.26 -32.83
C ASN A 728 7.90 -10.94 -33.86
N GLN A 729 7.85 -9.67 -34.27
CA GLN A 729 7.03 -9.18 -35.36
C GLN A 729 7.62 -9.50 -36.76
N GLU A 730 8.61 -10.38 -36.84
CA GLU A 730 9.28 -10.74 -38.10
C GLU A 730 9.30 -12.25 -38.30
N ALA A 731 8.40 -12.74 -39.17
CA ALA A 731 8.64 -13.85 -40.08
C ALA A 731 7.37 -14.11 -40.92
N VAL A 732 7.10 -13.25 -41.89
CA VAL A 732 6.41 -13.66 -43.13
C VAL A 732 7.29 -13.22 -44.29
N GLY A 733 8.10 -14.14 -44.78
CA GLY A 733 9.00 -13.92 -45.90
C GLY A 733 9.82 -15.18 -46.11
N GLY A 734 9.31 -16.08 -46.94
CA GLY A 734 10.03 -17.27 -47.37
C GLY A 734 11.17 -16.93 -48.33
N ASP A 735 12.04 -17.93 -48.44
CA ASP A 735 13.06 -18.21 -49.46
C ASP A 735 14.47 -17.59 -49.40
N SER A 736 15.40 -18.52 -49.11
CA SER A 736 16.68 -18.81 -49.77
C SER A 736 17.65 -17.68 -50.14
N SER A 737 18.82 -17.76 -49.51
CA SER A 737 20.16 -17.54 -50.09
C SER A 737 20.38 -16.29 -50.96
N THR A 738 21.09 -15.29 -50.45
CA THR A 738 22.40 -14.81 -50.96
C THR A 738 22.87 -13.58 -50.19
N SER A 739 24.18 -13.37 -50.27
CA SER A 739 25.02 -12.46 -49.51
C SER A 739 24.99 -10.98 -49.94
N VAL A 740 25.50 -10.13 -49.03
CA VAL A 740 26.20 -8.83 -49.20
C VAL A 740 25.41 -7.51 -49.23
N VAL A 741 26.01 -6.54 -48.50
CA VAL A 741 26.08 -5.05 -48.61
C VAL A 741 25.03 -4.20 -47.90
N ALA A 742 25.56 -3.26 -47.11
CA ALA A 742 24.90 -2.13 -46.47
C ALA A 742 24.21 -1.18 -47.47
N GLY A 743 23.03 -0.68 -47.07
CA GLY A 743 22.37 0.45 -47.72
C GLY A 743 21.30 1.04 -46.81
N GLU A 744 21.46 2.34 -46.49
CA GLU A 744 20.50 3.16 -45.78
C GLU A 744 19.13 3.16 -46.47
N HIS A 745 18.00 3.00 -45.76
CA HIS A 745 16.70 3.53 -46.19
C HIS A 745 15.73 3.81 -45.01
N ARG A 746 14.98 4.90 -45.14
CA ARG A 746 14.07 5.56 -44.17
C ARG A 746 12.90 4.67 -43.74
N PRO A 747 12.33 4.87 -42.52
CA PRO A 747 11.15 4.11 -42.07
C PRO A 747 9.85 4.63 -42.71
N SER A 748 9.01 3.70 -43.18
CA SER A 748 7.71 3.96 -43.79
C SER A 748 6.57 3.86 -42.77
N THR A 749 5.79 4.95 -42.69
CA THR A 749 4.43 5.06 -42.14
C THR A 749 3.47 4.11 -42.86
N SER A 750 3.00 3.03 -42.24
CA SER A 750 2.05 2.10 -42.88
C SER A 750 0.95 1.53 -41.96
N MET A 751 1.19 1.27 -40.67
CA MET A 751 0.19 0.58 -39.84
C MET A 751 -0.97 1.45 -39.31
N ALA A 752 -0.76 2.74 -39.02
CA ALA A 752 -1.81 3.61 -38.49
C ALA A 752 -2.87 4.02 -39.54
N VAL A 753 -2.51 3.96 -40.84
CA VAL A 753 -3.37 4.39 -41.96
C VAL A 753 -4.39 3.30 -42.35
N CYS A 754 -4.15 2.04 -41.97
CA CYS A 754 -4.99 0.92 -42.40
C CYS A 754 -6.25 0.73 -41.53
N GLN A 755 -6.19 1.01 -40.22
CA GLN A 755 -7.33 0.88 -39.31
C GLN A 755 -8.31 2.06 -39.36
N THR A 756 -7.83 3.26 -39.69
CA THR A 756 -8.68 4.45 -39.89
C THR A 756 -9.46 4.37 -41.21
N ARG A 757 -8.84 3.85 -42.28
CA ARG A 757 -9.51 3.63 -43.58
C ARG A 757 -10.68 2.65 -43.53
N THR A 758 -10.60 1.57 -42.75
CA THR A 758 -11.66 0.54 -42.71
C THR A 758 -12.94 1.00 -42.01
N ARG A 759 -12.85 1.89 -41.01
CA ARG A 759 -14.02 2.45 -40.32
C ARG A 759 -14.72 3.55 -41.13
N GLN A 760 -13.95 4.42 -41.79
CA GLN A 760 -14.50 5.44 -42.68
C GLN A 760 -15.11 4.82 -43.94
N ASP A 761 -14.52 3.76 -44.51
CA ASP A 761 -15.10 3.04 -45.66
C ASP A 761 -16.41 2.33 -45.31
N ALA A 762 -16.56 1.79 -44.10
CA ALA A 762 -17.80 1.14 -43.67
C ALA A 762 -18.93 2.14 -43.46
N PHE A 763 -18.63 3.31 -42.85
CA PHE A 763 -19.62 4.38 -42.67
C PHE A 763 -20.10 4.94 -44.02
N SER A 764 -19.17 5.26 -44.92
CA SER A 764 -19.48 5.79 -46.26
C SER A 764 -20.21 4.80 -47.18
N ARG A 765 -20.25 3.50 -46.86
CA ARG A 765 -21.02 2.49 -47.60
C ARG A 765 -22.50 2.42 -47.19
N ILE A 766 -22.82 2.89 -45.98
CA ILE A 766 -24.18 2.93 -45.43
C ILE A 766 -24.76 4.33 -45.62
N ASP A 767 -23.92 5.38 -45.53
CA ASP A 767 -24.26 6.76 -45.85
C ASP A 767 -24.28 6.96 -47.39
N VAL A 768 -25.32 6.42 -48.02
CA VAL A 768 -25.45 6.43 -49.50
C VAL A 768 -25.57 7.84 -50.06
N ASN A 769 -26.10 8.80 -49.28
CA ASN A 769 -26.28 10.18 -49.70
C ASN A 769 -25.04 11.07 -49.42
N GLY A 770 -24.14 10.63 -48.53
CA GLY A 770 -22.86 11.26 -48.22
C GLY A 770 -22.97 12.53 -47.37
N ASP A 771 -24.05 12.70 -46.61
CA ASP A 771 -24.31 13.89 -45.78
C ASP A 771 -23.64 13.83 -44.40
N GLY A 772 -23.00 12.71 -44.06
CA GLY A 772 -22.30 12.50 -42.80
C GLY A 772 -23.20 12.04 -41.66
N SER A 773 -24.47 11.70 -41.94
CA SER A 773 -25.44 11.17 -41.00
C SER A 773 -26.16 9.94 -41.57
N LEU A 774 -26.62 9.03 -40.70
CA LEU A 774 -27.31 7.80 -41.12
C LEU A 774 -28.79 7.90 -40.75
N THR A 775 -29.66 7.95 -41.76
CA THR A 775 -31.10 7.84 -41.54
C THR A 775 -31.50 6.38 -41.32
N THR A 776 -32.62 6.15 -40.64
CA THR A 776 -33.14 4.79 -40.41
C THR A 776 -33.43 4.05 -41.72
N ALA A 777 -33.77 4.78 -42.78
CA ALA A 777 -34.01 4.22 -44.11
C ALA A 777 -32.71 3.77 -44.80
N GLU A 778 -31.62 4.54 -44.67
CA GLU A 778 -30.30 4.16 -45.20
C GLU A 778 -29.71 2.97 -44.46
N PHE A 779 -29.86 2.96 -43.14
CA PHE A 779 -29.40 1.85 -42.32
C PHE A 779 -30.17 0.56 -42.63
N LEU A 780 -31.51 0.61 -42.68
CA LEU A 780 -32.32 -0.57 -43.00
C LEU A 780 -32.10 -1.01 -44.45
N GLY A 781 -32.08 -0.11 -45.43
CA GLY A 781 -31.89 -0.45 -46.84
C GLY A 781 -30.52 -1.05 -47.18
N HIS A 782 -29.51 -0.84 -46.32
CA HIS A 782 -28.21 -1.51 -46.48
C HIS A 782 -28.25 -2.99 -46.10
N PHE A 783 -29.10 -3.36 -45.12
CA PHE A 783 -29.19 -4.71 -44.56
C PHE A 783 -30.39 -5.50 -45.12
N ASP A 784 -31.57 -4.90 -45.18
CA ASP A 784 -32.82 -5.43 -45.73
C ASP A 784 -32.78 -5.37 -47.26
N ARG A 785 -32.11 -6.35 -47.88
CA ARG A 785 -31.85 -6.36 -49.32
C ARG A 785 -33.05 -6.81 -50.13
N ASP A 786 -33.95 -7.59 -49.53
CA ASP A 786 -35.18 -8.01 -50.19
C ASP A 786 -36.33 -7.00 -50.03
N GLY A 787 -36.16 -6.00 -49.16
CA GLY A 787 -37.06 -4.85 -48.99
C GLY A 787 -38.34 -5.19 -48.24
N ASN A 788 -38.34 -6.26 -47.43
CA ASN A 788 -39.53 -6.76 -46.76
C ASN A 788 -39.83 -6.06 -45.42
N GLY A 789 -38.96 -5.15 -44.98
CA GLY A 789 -39.06 -4.38 -43.74
C GLY A 789 -38.52 -5.12 -42.50
N LYS A 790 -37.82 -6.24 -42.66
CA LYS A 790 -37.22 -7.04 -41.59
C LYS A 790 -35.85 -7.54 -42.03
N ILE A 791 -34.86 -7.39 -41.15
CA ILE A 791 -33.52 -7.91 -41.40
C ILE A 791 -33.45 -9.33 -40.85
N ASP A 792 -33.32 -10.32 -41.73
CA ASP A 792 -33.02 -11.68 -41.31
C ASP A 792 -31.53 -11.91 -41.06
N ARG A 793 -31.17 -13.08 -40.51
CA ARG A 793 -29.78 -13.37 -40.14
C ARG A 793 -28.84 -13.35 -41.35
N ALA A 794 -29.29 -13.83 -42.51
CA ALA A 794 -28.47 -13.89 -43.70
C ALA A 794 -28.25 -12.48 -44.30
N GLU A 795 -29.28 -11.65 -44.24
CA GLU A 795 -29.24 -10.24 -44.61
C GLU A 795 -28.33 -9.42 -43.68
N PHE A 796 -28.40 -9.67 -42.38
CA PHE A 796 -27.52 -9.06 -41.39
C PHE A 796 -26.05 -9.41 -41.65
N GLU A 797 -25.75 -10.70 -41.84
CA GLU A 797 -24.38 -11.19 -42.10
C GLU A 797 -23.85 -10.70 -43.46
N ALA A 798 -24.71 -10.55 -44.48
CA ALA A 798 -24.34 -10.04 -45.80
C ALA A 798 -24.10 -8.52 -45.83
N GLY A 799 -24.89 -7.73 -45.10
CA GLY A 799 -24.67 -6.29 -44.96
C GLY A 799 -23.40 -5.94 -44.16
N LEU A 800 -22.97 -6.83 -43.26
CA LEU A 800 -21.67 -6.72 -42.57
C LEU A 800 -20.47 -7.08 -43.48
N GLY A 801 -20.70 -7.59 -44.69
CA GLY A 801 -19.64 -7.96 -45.63
C GLY A 801 -18.86 -9.21 -45.23
N LEU A 802 -19.45 -10.14 -44.46
CA LEU A 802 -18.76 -11.31 -43.89
C LEU A 802 -18.48 -12.46 -44.88
N ASN A 803 -18.81 -12.29 -46.17
CA ASN A 803 -18.63 -13.34 -47.20
C ASN A 803 -17.38 -13.18 -48.09
N ASP A 804 -16.41 -12.37 -47.69
CA ASP A 804 -15.05 -12.36 -48.26
C ASP A 804 -14.02 -12.35 -47.10
N PRO A 805 -12.79 -12.85 -47.31
CA PRO A 805 -12.08 -13.88 -46.52
C PRO A 805 -11.79 -13.53 -45.04
N ILE A 806 -12.82 -13.29 -44.24
CA ILE A 806 -12.73 -13.18 -42.79
C ILE A 806 -12.61 -14.57 -42.15
N THR A 807 -13.10 -15.63 -42.80
CA THR A 807 -12.94 -17.01 -42.31
C THR A 807 -11.48 -17.46 -42.30
N SER A 808 -10.64 -17.00 -43.25
CA SER A 808 -9.19 -17.27 -43.19
C SER A 808 -8.45 -16.36 -42.21
N MET A 809 -9.00 -15.19 -41.86
CA MET A 809 -8.46 -14.32 -40.80
C MET A 809 -8.89 -14.77 -39.39
N VAL A 810 -10.04 -15.44 -39.23
CA VAL A 810 -10.46 -16.03 -37.95
C VAL A 810 -9.72 -17.34 -37.67
N GLU A 811 -9.46 -18.16 -38.70
CA GLU A 811 -8.47 -19.26 -38.58
C GLU A 811 -7.03 -18.73 -38.43
N GLY A 812 -6.70 -17.59 -39.04
CA GLY A 812 -5.41 -16.90 -38.89
C GLY A 812 -5.21 -16.27 -37.51
N ALA A 813 -6.26 -15.73 -36.90
CA ALA A 813 -6.25 -15.18 -35.54
C ALA A 813 -6.18 -16.29 -34.49
N SER A 814 -6.80 -17.45 -34.75
CA SER A 814 -6.57 -18.66 -33.94
C SER A 814 -5.17 -19.26 -34.13
N LYS A 815 -4.50 -18.98 -35.26
CA LYS A 815 -3.09 -19.31 -35.50
C LYS A 815 -2.10 -18.27 -34.98
N THR A 816 -2.58 -17.12 -34.47
CA THR A 816 -1.74 -16.18 -33.71
C THR A 816 -1.73 -16.59 -32.23
N LEU A 817 -1.48 -17.87 -31.98
CA LEU A 817 -1.10 -18.36 -30.66
C LEU A 817 0.31 -17.85 -30.42
N VAL A 818 0.42 -16.89 -29.50
CA VAL A 818 1.66 -16.57 -28.77
C VAL A 818 2.37 -17.90 -28.52
N LYS A 819 3.64 -18.03 -28.96
CA LYS A 819 4.44 -19.24 -28.73
C LYS A 819 4.72 -19.39 -27.23
N TYR A 820 3.76 -19.92 -26.50
CA TYR A 820 3.98 -20.46 -25.16
C TYR A 820 4.78 -21.75 -25.28
N SER A 821 5.64 -22.05 -24.31
CA SER A 821 6.18 -23.40 -24.20
C SER A 821 5.04 -24.34 -23.79
N THR A 822 4.53 -25.12 -24.74
CA THR A 822 3.59 -26.20 -24.48
C THR A 822 4.35 -27.40 -23.92
N GLY A 823 4.00 -27.83 -22.72
CA GLY A 823 4.51 -29.08 -22.14
C GLY A 823 3.46 -30.20 -22.18
N LYS A 824 3.91 -31.42 -21.89
CA LYS A 824 3.02 -32.55 -21.56
C LYS A 824 3.21 -32.87 -20.07
N SER A 825 2.12 -33.03 -19.33
CA SER A 825 2.17 -33.56 -17.97
C SER A 825 2.74 -34.98 -17.96
N ASP A 826 3.08 -35.52 -16.78
CA ASP A 826 3.48 -36.93 -16.64
C ASP A 826 2.37 -37.91 -17.10
N TYR A 827 1.13 -37.43 -17.21
CA TYR A 827 -0.03 -38.15 -17.75
C TYR A 827 -0.34 -37.84 -19.23
N GLY A 828 0.51 -37.05 -19.91
CA GLY A 828 0.40 -36.76 -21.35
C GLY A 828 -0.46 -35.55 -21.74
N SER A 829 -1.06 -34.85 -20.78
CA SER A 829 -1.99 -33.72 -20.98
C SER A 829 -1.26 -32.43 -21.36
N PRO A 830 -1.80 -31.61 -22.30
CA PRO A 830 -1.20 -30.34 -22.66
C PRO A 830 -1.40 -29.29 -21.56
N TYR A 831 -0.37 -28.49 -21.31
CA TYR A 831 -0.47 -27.30 -20.45
C TYR A 831 0.27 -26.10 -21.06
N ILE A 832 -0.17 -24.89 -20.69
CA ILE A 832 0.50 -23.63 -21.00
C ILE A 832 1.39 -23.25 -19.82
N GLU A 833 2.71 -23.09 -20.02
CA GLU A 833 3.62 -22.57 -18.99
C GLU A 833 3.69 -21.03 -19.06
N ILE A 834 3.48 -20.35 -17.94
CA ILE A 834 3.54 -18.88 -17.84
C ILE A 834 4.53 -18.48 -16.75
N LEU A 835 5.48 -17.62 -17.10
CA LEU A 835 6.41 -17.01 -16.15
C LEU A 835 5.83 -15.71 -15.59
N ALA A 836 5.79 -15.62 -14.26
CA ALA A 836 5.31 -14.43 -13.57
C ALA A 836 6.15 -14.12 -12.33
N ASP A 837 6.16 -12.85 -11.96
CA ASP A 837 6.70 -12.35 -10.71
C ASP A 837 5.52 -12.16 -9.73
N PRO A 838 5.49 -12.88 -8.59
CA PRO A 838 4.46 -12.70 -7.58
C PRO A 838 4.77 -11.51 -6.67
N MET A 839 3.73 -10.80 -6.21
CA MET A 839 3.82 -9.69 -5.27
C MET A 839 2.65 -9.68 -4.28
N PHE A 840 2.95 -9.44 -3.00
CA PHE A 840 1.94 -9.17 -1.97
C PHE A 840 2.45 -8.18 -0.90
N VAL A 841 1.57 -7.69 -0.03
CA VAL A 841 1.85 -6.64 0.96
C VAL A 841 1.81 -7.12 2.41
#